data_AF-A0A5B1CAY0-F1
#
_entry.id   AF-A0A5B1CAY0-F1
#
_cell.length_a   1.000
_cell.length_b   1.000
_cell.length_c   1.000
_cell.angle_alpha   90.00
_cell.angle_beta   90.00
_cell.angle_gamma   90.00
#
_symmetry.space_group_name_H-M   'P 1'
#
loop_
_entity.id
_entity.type
_entity.pdbx_description
1 polymer ?
#
loop_
_entity_poly.entity_id
_entity_poly.type
_entity_poly.pdbx_seq_one_letter_code
_entity_poly.pdbx_strand_id
1 'polypeptide(L)'
;MAPDFCLARPLHSLKFLVFLGSAFVASLVSVSPALAIVWRDNLSDAEVQALAMQGQFQGVGTVGGINSGATGVAIAPGWVLTARHVVGNESFATFRLNGVTYSGVSLSRAGSDVALIQLNPGQQLPASTPFISPNPNQNSVNQLVWKVGWGEFSSRANSQTNRGPFGQAARAGTNVVDSSQATFFGPSLVINNNNTSPNSTSFEVSTAPGDSGGPMFLQHNNQWFISGVTSGVIGGVGFIEANVASDYNWIQTLTGLPFTPQAAPTKVTFDRDFTTEGVQSGNLPGFSPTWNNDRPMFYANGFNYTWENDAPPVAVFGTADTSASIVTVTDDIVFSGIEFAPTSESSGPFQIVSAASGGTLAAISGGAFIEANRFGAVGANLTGTNDITKTGPEGITLTGDNSNFDAELIIADGFVRINSAEALGTGGFVARTKTVVQDGATLQLTGPGISSAEHMHISGQGDLGNGAIFVSDGNHTLTERIALRGDATINVNANASLTIGGDQRGDVGRFYEGNNLAAPPTLTQDGAGTVVYDQTNTINRLAVINGVAAGDGSIGGTLALTTGAELRPGDSAMGSEYGTFSAADFSMDSESILSIDLDPESMLADLVDVTGTINLAGTLNLNLFSAPSEGDEFMIFENGGTDLVMGLFASGNQVSAMFGGQSYDFAINYAGGTGNDVFLSFATAIPEPSTFALLSIAALASAARRRKSSH
;
A
#
# COMPACT_ATOMS: atom_id res chain seq x y z
N MET A 1 61.25 -28.61 -61.90
CA MET A 1 61.41 -28.49 -60.43
C MET A 1 61.79 -27.04 -60.13
N ALA A 2 60.92 -26.34 -59.41
CA ALA A 2 60.89 -24.89 -59.17
C ALA A 2 60.04 -24.60 -57.89
N PRO A 3 60.08 -23.37 -57.31
CA PRO A 3 59.69 -23.05 -55.91
C PRO A 3 58.35 -22.29 -55.75
N ASP A 4 57.88 -22.00 -54.51
CA ASP A 4 57.36 -20.66 -54.04
C ASP A 4 56.75 -20.54 -52.60
N PHE A 5 56.80 -19.28 -52.10
CA PHE A 5 56.24 -18.49 -50.94
C PHE A 5 54.77 -18.74 -50.43
N CYS A 6 54.23 -18.32 -49.24
CA CYS A 6 54.31 -17.09 -48.37
C CYS A 6 53.51 -17.29 -47.02
N LEU A 7 54.03 -17.05 -45.77
CA LEU A 7 53.86 -15.93 -44.75
C LEU A 7 52.47 -15.74 -44.03
N ALA A 8 52.24 -15.35 -42.75
CA ALA A 8 52.97 -14.92 -41.50
C ALA A 8 51.95 -14.93 -40.27
N ARG A 9 52.19 -15.37 -39.00
CA ARG A 9 52.90 -14.87 -37.75
C ARG A 9 52.36 -13.59 -37.06
N PRO A 10 52.47 -13.36 -35.71
CA PRO A 10 53.62 -13.69 -34.82
C PRO A 10 53.34 -14.09 -33.32
N LEU A 11 54.42 -14.08 -32.51
CA LEU A 11 54.75 -14.81 -31.26
C LEU A 11 54.50 -14.11 -29.89
N HIS A 12 54.59 -14.97 -28.85
CA HIS A 12 54.69 -14.82 -27.38
C HIS A 12 55.49 -13.67 -26.73
N SER A 13 55.12 -13.33 -25.48
CA SER A 13 56.09 -12.98 -24.41
C SER A 13 55.57 -13.27 -22.98
N LEU A 14 56.44 -13.90 -22.16
CA LEU A 14 56.72 -13.72 -20.72
C LEU A 14 55.58 -13.63 -19.67
N LYS A 15 55.57 -14.54 -18.67
CA LYS A 15 54.89 -14.33 -17.38
C LYS A 15 55.88 -14.48 -16.21
N PHE A 16 56.14 -13.34 -15.56
CA PHE A 16 56.74 -13.19 -14.24
C PHE A 16 55.65 -12.74 -13.26
N LEU A 17 55.83 -13.12 -12.00
CA LEU A 17 54.95 -12.96 -10.85
C LEU A 17 54.42 -11.53 -10.63
N VAL A 18 53.10 -11.35 -10.51
CA VAL A 18 52.47 -10.19 -9.87
C VAL A 18 51.27 -10.68 -9.04
N PHE A 19 51.32 -10.41 -7.74
CA PHE A 19 50.20 -10.44 -6.80
C PHE A 19 49.12 -9.48 -7.31
N LEU A 20 47.94 -9.99 -7.69
CA LEU A 20 46.71 -9.20 -7.64
C LEU A 20 45.72 -9.95 -6.76
N GLY A 21 45.44 -9.32 -5.61
CA GLY A 21 44.39 -9.75 -4.71
C GLY A 21 43.05 -9.76 -5.43
N SER A 22 42.46 -10.94 -5.51
CA SER A 22 41.03 -11.07 -5.76
C SER A 22 40.34 -10.64 -4.46
N ALA A 23 39.92 -9.37 -4.40
CA ALA A 23 38.96 -8.94 -3.41
C ALA A 23 37.69 -9.76 -3.64
N PHE A 24 37.49 -10.77 -2.78
CA PHE A 24 36.20 -11.37 -2.55
C PHE A 24 35.33 -10.24 -1.99
N VAL A 25 34.61 -9.52 -2.85
CA VAL A 25 33.47 -8.72 -2.38
C VAL A 25 32.41 -9.75 -2.02
N ALA A 26 32.50 -10.28 -0.80
CA ALA A 26 31.34 -10.75 -0.11
C ALA A 26 30.45 -9.52 0.02
N SER A 27 29.48 -9.39 -0.90
CA SER A 27 28.32 -8.55 -0.67
C SER A 27 27.69 -9.08 0.61
N LEU A 28 28.03 -8.43 1.72
CA LEU A 28 27.27 -8.45 2.95
C LEU A 28 25.91 -7.85 2.58
N VAL A 29 25.03 -8.68 2.01
CA VAL A 29 23.61 -8.47 2.13
C VAL A 29 23.38 -8.51 3.64
N SER A 30 23.05 -7.35 4.22
CA SER A 30 22.44 -7.30 5.53
C SER A 30 21.14 -8.10 5.43
N VAL A 31 21.21 -9.38 5.74
CA VAL A 31 20.03 -10.22 5.88
C VAL A 31 19.34 -9.72 7.14
N SER A 32 18.31 -8.90 6.97
CA SER A 32 17.34 -8.64 8.02
C SER A 32 16.91 -10.00 8.58
N PRO A 33 16.93 -10.24 9.90
CA PRO A 33 16.58 -11.55 10.43
C PRO A 33 15.16 -11.88 9.98
N ALA A 34 15.02 -12.98 9.21
CA ALA A 34 13.73 -13.49 8.78
C ALA A 34 12.86 -13.75 10.03
N LEU A 35 11.73 -13.05 10.09
CA LEU A 35 10.72 -13.12 11.17
C LEU A 35 9.80 -14.33 10.98
N ALA A 36 8.97 -14.74 11.96
CA ALA A 36 8.13 -15.97 12.15
C ALA A 36 6.76 -15.99 11.38
N ILE A 37 5.81 -16.96 11.55
CA ILE A 37 4.37 -16.63 11.47
C ILE A 37 4.23 -15.76 12.69
N VAL A 38 4.42 -14.48 12.42
CA VAL A 38 4.23 -13.43 13.38
C VAL A 38 2.83 -12.97 13.14
N TRP A 39 2.03 -13.04 14.19
CA TRP A 39 0.70 -12.45 14.18
C TRP A 39 0.72 -11.13 14.95
N ARG A 40 -0.31 -10.33 14.73
CA ARG A 40 -0.53 -9.06 15.43
C ARG A 40 -0.56 -9.26 16.95
N ASP A 41 -0.08 -8.30 17.72
CA ASP A 41 -0.03 -8.44 19.19
C ASP A 41 -1.40 -8.55 19.89
N ASN A 42 -2.48 -8.20 19.19
CA ASN A 42 -3.85 -8.36 19.67
C ASN A 42 -4.47 -9.74 19.38
N LEU A 43 -3.72 -10.67 18.79
CA LEU A 43 -4.16 -12.06 18.59
C LEU A 43 -3.37 -12.98 19.52
N SER A 44 -4.02 -14.04 19.98
CA SER A 44 -3.44 -15.12 20.76
C SER A 44 -2.98 -16.27 19.86
N ASP A 45 -2.00 -17.05 20.35
CA ASP A 45 -1.55 -18.28 19.69
C ASP A 45 -2.72 -19.29 19.48
N ALA A 46 -3.67 -19.30 20.42
CA ALA A 46 -4.85 -20.16 20.34
C ALA A 46 -5.77 -19.75 19.18
N GLU A 47 -5.96 -18.46 18.93
CA GLU A 47 -6.77 -17.96 17.81
C GLU A 47 -6.16 -18.34 16.46
N VAL A 48 -4.88 -18.06 16.25
CA VAL A 48 -4.22 -18.39 14.96
C VAL A 48 -4.09 -19.90 14.72
N GLN A 49 -4.04 -20.72 15.77
CA GLN A 49 -4.17 -22.17 15.66
C GLN A 49 -5.61 -22.60 15.33
N ALA A 50 -6.61 -21.96 15.94
CA ALA A 50 -8.02 -22.22 15.64
C ALA A 50 -8.35 -21.94 14.17
N LEU A 51 -7.80 -20.85 13.60
CA LEU A 51 -7.91 -20.56 12.18
C LEU A 51 -7.28 -21.66 11.31
N ALA A 52 -6.12 -22.20 11.72
CA ALA A 52 -5.45 -23.27 10.99
C ALA A 52 -6.20 -24.62 11.04
N MET A 53 -7.10 -24.79 12.02
CA MET A 53 -7.92 -26.01 12.14
C MET A 53 -9.09 -26.06 11.15
N GLN A 54 -9.33 -25.00 10.36
CA GLN A 54 -10.38 -25.02 9.35
C GLN A 54 -10.17 -26.13 8.31
N GLY A 55 -11.27 -26.76 7.87
CA GLY A 55 -11.25 -28.01 7.11
C GLY A 55 -10.43 -27.95 5.81
N GLN A 56 -10.45 -26.83 5.11
CA GLN A 56 -9.70 -26.62 3.87
C GLN A 56 -8.18 -26.59 4.08
N PHE A 57 -7.71 -26.29 5.29
CA PHE A 57 -6.28 -26.23 5.63
C PHE A 57 -5.74 -27.57 6.16
N GLN A 58 -6.58 -28.60 6.35
CA GLN A 58 -6.17 -29.90 6.87
C GLN A 58 -5.29 -30.71 5.90
N GLY A 59 -5.06 -30.22 4.68
CA GLY A 59 -4.07 -30.74 3.73
C GLY A 59 -2.66 -30.14 3.90
N VAL A 60 -2.48 -29.20 4.83
CA VAL A 60 -1.20 -28.51 5.07
C VAL A 60 -0.37 -29.27 6.10
N GLY A 61 0.87 -29.57 5.74
CA GLY A 61 1.79 -30.34 6.57
C GLY A 61 3.22 -29.82 6.51
N THR A 62 4.11 -30.53 7.19
CA THR A 62 5.54 -30.18 7.22
C THR A 62 6.30 -30.87 6.11
N VAL A 63 7.25 -30.17 5.51
CA VAL A 63 8.15 -30.70 4.48
C VAL A 63 9.55 -30.84 5.08
N GLY A 64 10.18 -31.99 4.84
CA GLY A 64 11.59 -32.25 5.13
C GLY A 64 12.37 -32.38 3.83
N GLY A 65 13.45 -31.59 3.70
CA GLY A 65 14.30 -31.52 2.51
C GLY A 65 15.78 -31.29 2.85
N ILE A 66 16.48 -30.56 1.97
CA ILE A 66 17.94 -30.28 2.06
C ILE A 66 18.32 -29.25 3.12
N ASN A 67 17.37 -28.42 3.55
CA ASN A 67 17.51 -27.45 4.65
C ASN A 67 16.38 -27.70 5.67
N SER A 68 16.55 -27.25 6.91
CA SER A 68 15.62 -27.38 8.05
C SER A 68 14.13 -27.26 7.72
N GLY A 69 13.28 -27.86 8.56
CA GLY A 69 11.85 -28.08 8.31
C GLY A 69 11.09 -26.89 7.71
N ALA A 70 10.19 -27.21 6.78
CA ALA A 70 9.43 -26.30 5.94
C ALA A 70 7.93 -26.67 5.92
N THR A 71 7.13 -26.00 5.10
CA THR A 71 5.69 -26.26 4.94
C THR A 71 5.38 -26.69 3.50
N GLY A 72 4.28 -27.44 3.34
CA GLY A 72 3.74 -27.80 2.04
C GLY A 72 2.26 -28.16 2.13
N VAL A 73 1.59 -28.28 0.98
CA VAL A 73 0.16 -28.54 0.89
C VAL A 73 -0.15 -29.67 -0.08
N ALA A 74 -1.07 -30.55 0.31
CA ALA A 74 -1.57 -31.61 -0.56
C ALA A 74 -2.42 -31.03 -1.70
N ILE A 75 -2.09 -31.38 -2.95
CA ILE A 75 -2.86 -30.98 -4.15
C ILE A 75 -3.48 -32.17 -4.88
N ALA A 76 -3.01 -33.38 -4.59
CA ALA A 76 -3.58 -34.66 -5.03
C ALA A 76 -3.02 -35.80 -4.16
N PRO A 77 -3.57 -37.03 -4.23
CA PRO A 77 -3.10 -38.15 -3.41
C PRO A 77 -1.58 -38.41 -3.49
N GLY A 78 -0.99 -38.20 -4.66
CA GLY A 78 0.44 -38.42 -4.89
C GLY A 78 1.29 -37.16 -4.97
N TRP A 79 0.73 -35.98 -4.69
CA TRP A 79 1.38 -34.71 -5.01
C TRP A 79 1.21 -33.67 -3.91
N VAL A 80 2.34 -33.07 -3.53
CA VAL A 80 2.42 -31.96 -2.57
C VAL A 80 3.05 -30.78 -3.27
N LEU A 81 2.48 -29.59 -3.08
CA LEU A 81 3.04 -28.31 -3.53
C LEU A 81 3.86 -27.68 -2.40
N THR A 82 5.02 -27.11 -2.74
CA THR A 82 5.93 -26.43 -1.80
C THR A 82 6.84 -25.47 -2.56
N ALA A 83 7.85 -24.90 -1.89
CA ALA A 83 8.81 -23.99 -2.50
C ALA A 83 10.07 -24.72 -2.99
N ARG A 84 10.65 -24.27 -4.10
CA ARG A 84 11.86 -24.85 -4.70
C ARG A 84 13.08 -24.67 -3.81
N HIS A 85 13.23 -23.51 -3.18
CA HIS A 85 14.36 -23.26 -2.29
C HIS A 85 14.39 -24.18 -1.04
N VAL A 86 13.29 -24.88 -0.75
CA VAL A 86 13.18 -25.88 0.33
C VAL A 86 13.71 -27.25 -0.11
N VAL A 87 13.28 -27.72 -1.28
CA VAL A 87 13.41 -29.15 -1.66
C VAL A 87 14.39 -29.41 -2.81
N GLY A 88 14.94 -28.39 -3.47
CA GLY A 88 15.80 -28.57 -4.64
C GLY A 88 15.08 -29.23 -5.83
N ASN A 89 15.83 -29.80 -6.77
CA ASN A 89 15.27 -30.57 -7.90
C ASN A 89 15.76 -32.02 -7.84
N GLU A 90 14.91 -32.97 -8.19
CA GLU A 90 15.20 -34.41 -8.22
C GLU A 90 15.81 -34.93 -6.92
N SER A 91 15.42 -34.31 -5.79
CA SER A 91 15.98 -34.61 -4.48
C SER A 91 14.97 -35.39 -3.65
N PHE A 92 15.47 -36.23 -2.76
CA PHE A 92 14.62 -36.89 -1.78
C PHE A 92 13.94 -35.85 -0.89
N ALA A 93 12.62 -35.97 -0.73
CA ALA A 93 11.84 -35.12 0.15
C ALA A 93 10.83 -35.94 0.94
N THR A 94 10.49 -35.47 2.13
CA THR A 94 9.42 -36.04 2.96
C THR A 94 8.34 -35.01 3.20
N PHE A 95 7.10 -35.46 3.22
CA PHE A 95 5.95 -34.67 3.65
C PHE A 95 5.31 -35.35 4.85
N ARG A 96 5.06 -34.63 5.94
CA ARG A 96 4.42 -35.17 7.14
C ARG A 96 3.08 -34.48 7.36
N LEU A 97 2.02 -35.30 7.41
CA LEU A 97 0.64 -34.87 7.60
C LEU A 97 -0.01 -35.76 8.66
N ASN A 98 -0.68 -35.15 9.65
CA ASN A 98 -1.37 -35.86 10.73
C ASN A 98 -0.50 -36.92 11.43
N GLY A 99 0.78 -36.59 11.64
CA GLY A 99 1.75 -37.47 12.27
C GLY A 99 2.37 -38.55 11.35
N VAL A 100 1.81 -38.77 10.16
CA VAL A 100 2.30 -39.75 9.17
C VAL A 100 3.29 -39.09 8.22
N THR A 101 4.42 -39.76 7.95
CA THR A 101 5.45 -39.27 7.01
C THR A 101 5.34 -40.02 5.68
N TYR A 102 5.30 -39.27 4.59
CA TYR A 102 5.23 -39.73 3.21
C TYR A 102 6.54 -39.35 2.51
N SER A 103 7.18 -40.31 1.86
CA SER A 103 8.43 -40.06 1.12
C SER A 103 8.16 -39.87 -0.37
N GLY A 104 8.95 -39.02 -1.01
CA GLY A 104 8.85 -38.74 -2.44
C GLY A 104 10.12 -38.11 -3.03
N VAL A 105 9.99 -37.64 -4.26
CA VAL A 105 11.04 -36.93 -5.01
C VAL A 105 10.54 -35.54 -5.38
N SER A 106 11.36 -34.52 -5.16
CA SER A 106 11.06 -33.15 -5.53
C SER A 106 11.26 -32.91 -7.02
N LEU A 107 10.39 -32.09 -7.62
CA LEU A 107 10.45 -31.66 -9.01
C LEU A 107 10.22 -30.16 -9.05
N SER A 108 11.12 -29.42 -9.69
CA SER A 108 11.05 -27.96 -9.82
C SER A 108 11.52 -27.51 -11.19
N ARG A 109 11.31 -26.23 -11.53
CA ARG A 109 11.81 -25.63 -12.77
C ARG A 109 12.59 -24.35 -12.50
N ALA A 110 13.46 -23.98 -13.45
CA ALA A 110 14.18 -22.72 -13.38
C ALA A 110 13.22 -21.53 -13.56
N GLY A 111 13.52 -20.40 -12.91
CA GLY A 111 12.76 -19.16 -13.05
C GLY A 111 11.48 -19.07 -12.20
N SER A 112 11.19 -20.07 -11.37
CA SER A 112 10.14 -20.04 -10.35
C SER A 112 10.66 -20.66 -9.05
N ASP A 113 10.08 -20.23 -7.93
CA ASP A 113 10.26 -20.83 -6.61
C ASP A 113 9.13 -21.79 -6.24
N VAL A 114 8.29 -22.19 -7.21
CA VAL A 114 7.33 -23.28 -7.04
C VAL A 114 8.00 -24.65 -7.25
N ALA A 115 7.69 -25.62 -6.39
CA ALA A 115 8.11 -27.01 -6.53
C ALA A 115 6.99 -28.00 -6.15
N LEU A 116 7.12 -29.22 -6.66
CA LEU A 116 6.24 -30.34 -6.36
C LEU A 116 7.03 -31.45 -5.69
N ILE A 117 6.39 -32.22 -4.81
CA ILE A 117 6.90 -33.51 -4.32
C ILE A 117 5.99 -34.59 -4.90
N GLN A 118 6.56 -35.46 -5.72
CA GLN A 118 5.90 -36.67 -6.19
C GLN A 118 6.09 -37.76 -5.14
N LEU A 119 5.01 -38.11 -4.44
CA LEU A 119 5.03 -39.15 -3.41
C LEU A 119 5.21 -40.53 -4.05
N ASN A 120 5.94 -41.40 -3.35
CA ASN A 120 6.17 -42.77 -3.80
C ASN A 120 4.82 -43.52 -4.00
N PRO A 121 4.73 -44.48 -4.94
CA PRO A 121 3.47 -45.17 -5.24
C PRO A 121 2.77 -45.82 -4.03
N GLY A 122 3.53 -46.26 -3.02
CA GLY A 122 3.00 -46.82 -1.75
C GLY A 122 2.83 -45.80 -0.61
N GLN A 123 2.93 -44.51 -0.90
CA GLN A 123 2.91 -43.40 0.07
C GLN A 123 1.88 -42.35 -0.34
N GLN A 124 0.76 -42.77 -0.93
CA GLN A 124 -0.31 -41.86 -1.32
C GLN A 124 -1.05 -41.35 -0.08
N LEU A 125 -1.44 -40.09 -0.11
CA LEU A 125 -2.24 -39.44 0.91
C LEU A 125 -3.65 -40.04 0.95
N PRO A 126 -4.27 -40.15 2.15
CA PRO A 126 -5.63 -40.64 2.29
C PRO A 126 -6.62 -39.82 1.47
N ALA A 127 -7.67 -40.46 0.94
CA ALA A 127 -8.74 -39.78 0.21
C ALA A 127 -9.52 -38.77 1.06
N SER A 128 -9.44 -38.86 2.39
CA SER A 128 -10.00 -37.89 3.33
C SER A 128 -9.18 -36.61 3.46
N THR A 129 -8.00 -36.53 2.83
CA THR A 129 -7.16 -35.34 2.83
C THR A 129 -7.79 -34.28 1.92
N PRO A 130 -7.93 -33.03 2.37
CA PRO A 130 -8.28 -31.93 1.47
C PRO A 130 -7.19 -31.75 0.43
N PHE A 131 -7.57 -31.75 -0.85
CA PHE A 131 -6.68 -31.51 -1.98
C PHE A 131 -7.10 -30.21 -2.63
N ILE A 132 -6.37 -29.13 -2.37
CA ILE A 132 -6.74 -27.80 -2.88
C ILE A 132 -6.11 -27.62 -4.27
N SER A 133 -6.90 -27.09 -5.20
CA SER A 133 -6.44 -26.86 -6.57
C SER A 133 -5.35 -25.78 -6.59
N PRO A 134 -4.24 -25.99 -7.31
CA PRO A 134 -3.39 -24.88 -7.74
C PRO A 134 -4.23 -23.84 -8.50
N ASN A 135 -3.92 -22.55 -8.33
CA ASN A 135 -4.64 -21.47 -8.97
C ASN A 135 -4.45 -21.50 -10.51
N PRO A 136 -5.51 -21.64 -11.33
CA PRO A 136 -5.38 -21.74 -12.78
C PRO A 136 -5.07 -20.42 -13.48
N ASN A 137 -5.60 -19.29 -12.99
CA ASN A 137 -5.32 -17.93 -13.44
C ASN A 137 -6.15 -16.86 -12.67
N GLN A 138 -6.66 -17.16 -11.48
CA GLN A 138 -7.49 -16.22 -10.72
C GLN A 138 -6.61 -15.08 -10.20
N ASN A 139 -7.01 -13.83 -10.45
CA ASN A 139 -6.29 -12.68 -9.95
C ASN A 139 -6.41 -12.64 -8.42
N SER A 140 -5.28 -12.62 -7.73
CA SER A 140 -5.22 -12.56 -6.27
C SER A 140 -4.79 -11.21 -5.75
N VAL A 141 -4.30 -10.32 -6.61
CA VAL A 141 -4.00 -8.93 -6.23
C VAL A 141 -5.28 -8.30 -5.72
N ASN A 142 -5.18 -7.54 -4.64
CA ASN A 142 -6.29 -6.89 -3.96
C ASN A 142 -7.34 -7.83 -3.36
N GLN A 143 -7.05 -9.14 -3.31
CA GLN A 143 -7.92 -10.11 -2.67
C GLN A 143 -7.41 -10.45 -1.28
N LEU A 144 -8.37 -10.67 -0.38
CA LEU A 144 -8.12 -11.30 0.91
C LEU A 144 -7.68 -12.76 0.67
N VAL A 145 -6.58 -13.13 1.30
CA VAL A 145 -5.97 -14.46 1.19
C VAL A 145 -5.68 -15.02 2.57
N TRP A 146 -5.52 -16.34 2.65
CA TRP A 146 -5.21 -17.05 3.88
C TRP A 146 -3.84 -17.69 3.79
N LYS A 147 -2.97 -17.42 4.76
CA LYS A 147 -1.66 -18.08 4.85
C LYS A 147 -1.70 -19.14 5.92
N VAL A 148 -1.07 -20.28 5.65
CA VAL A 148 -0.95 -21.37 6.62
C VAL A 148 0.49 -21.87 6.68
N GLY A 149 1.05 -21.94 7.88
CA GLY A 149 2.45 -22.26 8.12
C GLY A 149 2.65 -23.18 9.33
N TRP A 150 3.70 -24.00 9.29
CA TRP A 150 4.18 -24.84 10.40
C TRP A 150 5.53 -24.35 10.96
N GLY A 151 5.95 -23.16 10.56
CA GLY A 151 7.21 -22.53 10.93
C GLY A 151 7.38 -22.25 12.42
N GLU A 152 8.46 -21.57 12.74
CA GLU A 152 8.57 -20.86 14.01
C GLU A 152 7.42 -19.85 14.17
N PHE A 153 7.11 -19.50 15.42
CA PHE A 153 5.89 -18.76 15.71
C PHE A 153 6.01 -17.83 16.91
N SER A 154 5.29 -16.70 16.90
CA SER A 154 5.24 -15.74 18.01
C SER A 154 4.23 -14.63 17.72
N SER A 155 3.77 -13.92 18.74
CA SER A 155 3.25 -12.56 18.52
C SER A 155 4.36 -11.62 18.04
N ARG A 156 4.01 -10.49 17.42
CA ARG A 156 4.97 -9.49 16.94
C ARG A 156 5.94 -9.00 18.00
N ALA A 157 5.45 -8.62 19.18
CA ALA A 157 6.23 -8.18 20.32
C ALA A 157 7.31 -9.18 20.73
N ASN A 158 7.10 -10.47 20.50
CA ASN A 158 8.00 -11.55 20.90
C ASN A 158 8.87 -12.10 19.76
N SER A 159 8.63 -11.67 18.52
CA SER A 159 9.26 -12.23 17.32
C SER A 159 10.77 -12.09 17.23
N GLN A 160 11.37 -11.19 18.02
CA GLN A 160 12.83 -11.00 18.10
C GLN A 160 13.48 -11.65 19.33
N THR A 161 12.69 -12.06 20.33
CA THR A 161 13.21 -12.42 21.66
C THR A 161 12.81 -13.81 22.12
N ASN A 162 11.66 -14.33 21.68
CA ASN A 162 11.14 -15.62 22.12
C ASN A 162 10.19 -16.24 21.08
N ARG A 163 10.72 -17.11 20.22
CA ARG A 163 9.93 -17.86 19.25
C ARG A 163 9.64 -19.26 19.74
N GLY A 164 8.41 -19.70 19.50
CA GLY A 164 8.05 -21.10 19.63
C GLY A 164 8.75 -21.95 18.56
N PRO A 165 8.99 -23.24 18.85
CA PRO A 165 9.76 -24.10 17.96
C PRO A 165 8.93 -24.54 16.73
N PHE A 166 9.63 -24.76 15.61
CA PHE A 166 9.08 -25.33 14.39
C PHE A 166 8.29 -26.62 14.62
N GLY A 167 7.22 -26.81 13.85
CA GLY A 167 6.58 -28.12 13.66
C GLY A 167 5.67 -28.58 14.81
N GLN A 168 5.36 -27.69 15.78
CA GLN A 168 4.42 -28.02 16.87
C GLN A 168 2.96 -28.05 16.41
N ALA A 169 2.51 -26.99 15.74
CA ALA A 169 1.14 -26.82 15.26
C ALA A 169 1.12 -25.89 14.05
N ALA A 170 0.15 -26.10 13.16
CA ALA A 170 -0.13 -25.15 12.08
C ALA A 170 -0.71 -23.86 12.65
N ARG A 171 -0.41 -22.73 11.99
CA ARG A 171 -1.02 -21.43 12.25
C ARG A 171 -1.52 -20.84 10.96
N ALA A 172 -2.61 -20.10 11.06
CA ALA A 172 -3.19 -19.42 9.93
C ALA A 172 -3.53 -17.98 10.29
N GLY A 173 -3.58 -17.17 9.25
CA GLY A 173 -4.05 -15.81 9.30
C GLY A 173 -4.36 -15.31 7.90
N THR A 174 -4.70 -14.04 7.81
CA THR A 174 -5.13 -13.42 6.57
C THR A 174 -4.17 -12.34 6.13
N ASN A 175 -4.17 -12.05 4.84
CA ASN A 175 -3.47 -10.89 4.28
C ASN A 175 -4.29 -10.36 3.10
N VAL A 176 -3.94 -9.18 2.61
CA VAL A 176 -4.32 -8.73 1.26
C VAL A 176 -3.06 -8.76 0.41
N VAL A 177 -3.17 -9.27 -0.83
CA VAL A 177 -2.05 -9.22 -1.77
C VAL A 177 -1.98 -7.82 -2.37
N ASP A 178 -0.91 -7.08 -2.10
CA ASP A 178 -0.79 -5.69 -2.55
C ASP A 178 -0.41 -5.59 -4.03
N SER A 179 0.47 -6.48 -4.49
CA SER A 179 0.93 -6.46 -5.89
C SER A 179 1.40 -7.81 -6.40
N SER A 180 1.60 -7.88 -7.72
CA SER A 180 2.24 -9.00 -8.42
C SER A 180 3.41 -8.46 -9.23
N GLN A 181 4.60 -8.99 -9.01
CA GLN A 181 5.83 -8.54 -9.68
C GLN A 181 6.86 -9.66 -9.85
N ALA A 182 7.85 -9.44 -10.71
CA ALA A 182 8.98 -10.35 -10.84
C ALA A 182 10.02 -10.05 -9.76
N THR A 183 10.43 -11.07 -9.01
CA THR A 183 11.54 -11.00 -8.06
C THR A 183 12.66 -11.96 -8.48
N PHE A 184 13.73 -12.08 -7.68
CA PHE A 184 14.75 -13.09 -7.94
C PHE A 184 14.23 -14.54 -7.75
N PHE A 185 13.07 -14.71 -7.10
CA PHE A 185 12.35 -15.98 -7.02
C PHE A 185 11.46 -16.25 -8.26
N GLY A 186 11.38 -15.30 -9.20
CA GLY A 186 10.50 -15.36 -10.37
C GLY A 186 9.21 -14.56 -10.16
N PRO A 187 8.13 -14.87 -10.92
CA PRO A 187 6.82 -14.25 -10.73
C PRO A 187 6.33 -14.45 -9.30
N SER A 188 6.02 -13.34 -8.62
CA SER A 188 5.74 -13.32 -7.18
C SER A 188 4.54 -12.45 -6.86
N LEU A 189 3.82 -12.83 -5.81
CA LEU A 189 2.81 -12.03 -5.13
C LEU A 189 3.47 -11.37 -3.91
N VAL A 190 3.13 -10.12 -3.64
CA VAL A 190 3.77 -9.31 -2.58
C VAL A 190 2.74 -8.90 -1.54
N ILE A 191 3.16 -9.01 -0.27
CA ILE A 191 2.43 -8.50 0.90
C ILE A 191 3.36 -7.54 1.65
N ASN A 192 2.96 -6.27 1.75
CA ASN A 192 3.73 -5.15 2.27
C ASN A 192 3.52 -4.91 3.77
N ASN A 193 2.47 -5.50 4.35
CA ASN A 193 2.08 -5.21 5.73
C ASN A 193 2.93 -5.95 6.77
N ASN A 194 3.27 -5.24 7.85
CA ASN A 194 4.15 -5.72 8.94
C ASN A 194 3.41 -6.11 10.23
N ASN A 195 2.14 -6.52 10.11
CA ASN A 195 1.22 -6.87 11.20
C ASN A 195 0.87 -5.71 12.16
N THR A 196 1.19 -4.46 11.84
CA THR A 196 0.78 -3.27 12.60
C THR A 196 0.39 -2.07 11.77
N SER A 197 0.54 -2.17 10.45
CA SER A 197 0.04 -1.12 9.55
C SER A 197 -1.47 -0.96 9.78
N PRO A 198 -2.01 0.28 9.70
CA PRO A 198 -3.45 0.51 9.57
C PRO A 198 -4.09 -0.31 8.45
N ASN A 199 -3.28 -0.76 7.48
CA ASN A 199 -3.70 -1.58 6.33
C ASN A 199 -3.87 -3.07 6.63
N SER A 200 -3.42 -3.52 7.80
CA SER A 200 -3.40 -4.94 8.16
C SER A 200 -4.83 -5.48 8.30
N THR A 201 -5.04 -6.72 7.90
CA THR A 201 -6.27 -7.46 8.20
C THR A 201 -6.40 -7.75 9.70
N SER A 202 -7.60 -8.06 10.19
CA SER A 202 -7.81 -8.41 11.61
C SER A 202 -7.03 -9.65 12.04
N PHE A 203 -6.66 -10.53 11.10
CA PHE A 203 -5.82 -11.71 11.34
C PHE A 203 -4.48 -11.64 10.60
N GLU A 204 -3.93 -10.44 10.43
CA GLU A 204 -2.69 -10.25 9.68
C GLU A 204 -1.55 -11.13 10.22
N VAL A 205 -0.94 -11.89 9.31
CA VAL A 205 0.22 -12.73 9.62
C VAL A 205 1.37 -12.47 8.65
N SER A 206 2.59 -12.61 9.13
CA SER A 206 3.79 -12.64 8.28
C SER A 206 4.33 -14.07 8.09
N THR A 207 5.48 -14.19 7.41
CA THR A 207 6.18 -15.46 7.14
C THR A 207 7.34 -15.71 8.10
N ALA A 208 7.54 -16.96 8.55
CA ALA A 208 8.63 -17.56 9.37
C ALA A 208 9.78 -18.23 8.65
N PRO A 209 10.94 -18.43 9.33
CA PRO A 209 11.70 -19.66 9.19
C PRO A 209 10.80 -20.90 9.35
N GLY A 210 10.76 -21.71 8.31
CA GLY A 210 9.99 -22.95 8.24
C GLY A 210 8.57 -22.83 7.70
N ASP A 211 8.09 -21.60 7.44
CA ASP A 211 6.88 -21.41 6.63
C ASP A 211 7.16 -21.49 5.14
N SER A 212 8.43 -21.41 4.73
CA SER A 212 8.85 -21.63 3.34
C SER A 212 8.12 -22.81 2.71
N GLY A 213 7.51 -22.59 1.54
CA GLY A 213 6.68 -23.56 0.83
C GLY A 213 5.26 -23.72 1.33
N GLY A 214 4.89 -23.01 2.41
CA GLY A 214 3.54 -22.95 2.93
C GLY A 214 2.58 -22.31 1.94
N PRO A 215 1.32 -22.77 1.88
CA PRO A 215 0.35 -22.25 0.95
C PRO A 215 -0.20 -20.88 1.37
N MET A 216 -0.42 -20.05 0.36
CA MET A 216 -1.36 -18.93 0.41
C MET A 216 -2.62 -19.29 -0.38
N PHE A 217 -3.74 -19.40 0.32
CA PHE A 217 -5.04 -19.75 -0.24
C PHE A 217 -5.82 -18.52 -0.66
N LEU A 218 -6.39 -18.58 -1.86
CA LEU A 218 -7.36 -17.64 -2.38
C LEU A 218 -8.72 -18.34 -2.43
N GLN A 219 -9.75 -17.66 -1.94
CA GLN A 219 -11.13 -18.07 -2.19
C GLN A 219 -11.69 -17.20 -3.32
N HIS A 220 -12.13 -17.81 -4.41
CA HIS A 220 -12.70 -17.10 -5.57
C HIS A 220 -13.84 -17.91 -6.16
N ASN A 221 -14.98 -17.29 -6.49
CA ASN A 221 -16.18 -17.97 -7.00
C ASN A 221 -16.60 -19.20 -6.17
N ASN A 222 -16.55 -19.07 -4.83
CA ASN A 222 -16.84 -20.15 -3.88
C ASN A 222 -15.95 -21.39 -4.06
N GLN A 223 -14.74 -21.20 -4.55
CA GLN A 223 -13.74 -22.25 -4.72
C GLN A 223 -12.43 -21.84 -4.07
N TRP A 224 -11.76 -22.81 -3.43
CA TRP A 224 -10.43 -22.61 -2.89
C TRP A 224 -9.35 -22.94 -3.92
N PHE A 225 -8.39 -22.03 -4.00
CA PHE A 225 -7.19 -22.15 -4.81
C PHE A 225 -5.95 -21.91 -3.96
N ILE A 226 -4.84 -22.55 -4.30
CA ILE A 226 -3.53 -22.15 -3.79
C ILE A 226 -2.97 -21.13 -4.77
N SER A 227 -2.92 -19.87 -4.36
CA SER A 227 -2.46 -18.77 -5.20
C SER A 227 -0.96 -18.49 -5.05
N GLY A 228 -0.42 -18.72 -3.86
CA GLY A 228 0.99 -18.53 -3.58
C GLY A 228 1.61 -19.70 -2.82
N VAL A 229 2.94 -19.81 -2.90
CA VAL A 229 3.75 -20.57 -1.94
C VAL A 229 4.80 -19.68 -1.32
N THR A 230 5.00 -19.79 -0.02
CA THR A 230 5.83 -18.87 0.73
C THR A 230 7.31 -18.95 0.34
N SER A 231 7.86 -17.84 -0.17
CA SER A 231 9.26 -17.73 -0.58
C SER A 231 10.13 -17.08 0.49
N GLY A 232 9.61 -16.05 1.18
CA GLY A 232 10.34 -15.37 2.25
C GLY A 232 10.06 -13.87 2.29
N VAL A 233 11.09 -13.08 2.57
CA VAL A 233 11.02 -11.61 2.66
C VAL A 233 12.14 -10.98 1.83
N ILE A 234 11.85 -9.85 1.18
CA ILE A 234 12.82 -9.04 0.46
C ILE A 234 12.80 -7.63 1.05
N GLY A 235 13.95 -7.15 1.54
CA GLY A 235 14.08 -5.79 2.08
C GLY A 235 13.70 -4.74 1.04
N GLY A 236 12.85 -3.79 1.43
CA GLY A 236 12.33 -2.75 0.53
C GLY A 236 11.23 -3.23 -0.43
N VAL A 237 10.81 -4.49 -0.36
CA VAL A 237 9.70 -5.03 -1.16
C VAL A 237 8.59 -5.56 -0.27
N GLY A 238 8.87 -6.45 0.68
CA GLY A 238 7.84 -7.07 1.53
C GLY A 238 7.96 -8.59 1.62
N PHE A 239 6.91 -9.25 2.10
CA PHE A 239 6.78 -10.70 2.11
C PHE A 239 6.40 -11.20 0.72
N ILE A 240 7.06 -12.28 0.30
CA ILE A 240 7.00 -12.78 -1.07
C ILE A 240 6.44 -14.19 -1.09
N GLU A 241 5.46 -14.40 -1.96
CA GLU A 241 4.88 -15.70 -2.27
C GLU A 241 5.10 -15.98 -3.76
N ALA A 242 5.66 -17.13 -4.13
CA ALA A 242 5.81 -17.49 -5.53
C ALA A 242 4.42 -17.67 -6.16
N ASN A 243 4.18 -17.03 -7.31
CA ASN A 243 2.86 -16.98 -7.94
C ASN A 243 2.52 -18.32 -8.62
N VAL A 244 1.65 -19.11 -7.99
CA VAL A 244 1.26 -20.45 -8.46
C VAL A 244 0.55 -20.42 -9.81
N ALA A 245 -0.18 -19.34 -10.13
CA ALA A 245 -0.85 -19.20 -11.43
C ALA A 245 0.16 -19.17 -12.60
N SER A 246 1.36 -18.62 -12.37
CA SER A 246 2.43 -18.61 -13.38
C SER A 246 3.01 -20.01 -13.68
N ASP A 247 2.78 -20.96 -12.77
CA ASP A 247 3.25 -22.34 -12.82
C ASP A 247 2.14 -23.36 -13.12
N TYR A 248 0.87 -22.94 -13.21
CA TYR A 248 -0.26 -23.85 -13.32
C TYR A 248 -0.15 -24.86 -14.48
N ASN A 249 0.17 -24.39 -15.69
CA ASN A 249 0.32 -25.26 -16.86
C ASN A 249 1.44 -26.29 -16.67
N TRP A 250 2.52 -25.92 -15.98
CA TRP A 250 3.60 -26.84 -15.65
C TRP A 250 3.16 -27.86 -14.60
N ILE A 251 2.46 -27.43 -13.55
CA ILE A 251 1.89 -28.33 -12.53
C ILE A 251 0.93 -29.33 -13.16
N GLN A 252 0.02 -28.88 -14.02
CA GLN A 252 -0.95 -29.72 -14.70
C GLN A 252 -0.27 -30.74 -15.62
N THR A 253 0.72 -30.30 -16.39
CA THR A 253 1.48 -31.17 -17.31
C THR A 253 2.26 -32.24 -16.54
N LEU A 254 2.92 -31.86 -15.44
CA LEU A 254 3.77 -32.76 -14.67
C LEU A 254 2.96 -33.80 -13.88
N THR A 255 1.85 -33.38 -13.29
CA THR A 255 0.98 -34.28 -12.53
C THR A 255 0.10 -35.16 -13.43
N GLY A 256 -0.21 -34.69 -14.64
CA GLY A 256 -1.17 -35.35 -15.54
C GLY A 256 -2.62 -35.28 -15.02
N LEU A 257 -2.90 -34.41 -14.06
CA LEU A 257 -4.20 -34.32 -13.39
C LEU A 257 -4.97 -33.07 -13.83
N PRO A 258 -6.27 -33.19 -14.12
CA PRO A 258 -7.15 -32.04 -14.11
C PRO A 258 -7.48 -31.69 -12.66
N PHE A 259 -7.12 -30.47 -12.21
CA PHE A 259 -7.51 -30.00 -10.90
C PHE A 259 -8.95 -29.47 -10.94
N THR A 260 -9.79 -30.02 -10.07
CA THR A 260 -11.13 -29.49 -9.82
C THR A 260 -11.08 -28.71 -8.51
N PRO A 261 -11.36 -27.40 -8.52
CA PRO A 261 -11.29 -26.61 -7.30
C PRO A 261 -12.28 -27.11 -6.26
N GLN A 262 -11.85 -27.17 -5.00
CA GLN A 262 -12.73 -27.55 -3.91
C GLN A 262 -13.71 -26.41 -3.64
N ALA A 263 -14.99 -26.76 -3.49
CA ALA A 263 -15.98 -25.80 -3.02
C ALA A 263 -15.57 -25.29 -1.63
N ALA A 264 -15.65 -24.00 -1.41
CA ALA A 264 -15.44 -23.44 -0.09
C ALA A 264 -16.59 -23.82 0.86
N PRO A 265 -16.31 -24.08 2.15
CA PRO A 265 -17.36 -24.23 3.13
C PRO A 265 -18.23 -22.98 3.16
N THR A 266 -19.54 -23.17 3.34
CA THR A 266 -20.58 -22.13 3.47
C THR A 266 -20.78 -21.25 2.24
N LYS A 267 -21.46 -21.81 1.23
CA LYS A 267 -22.19 -21.03 0.22
C LYS A 267 -23.56 -20.69 0.79
N VAL A 268 -23.78 -19.43 1.17
CA VAL A 268 -25.13 -18.90 1.33
C VAL A 268 -25.46 -18.12 0.06
N THR A 269 -26.50 -18.54 -0.65
CA THR A 269 -26.99 -17.91 -1.88
C THR A 269 -28.30 -17.20 -1.55
N PHE A 270 -28.39 -15.90 -1.87
CA PHE A 270 -29.62 -15.12 -1.71
C PHE A 270 -30.17 -14.78 -3.10
N ASP A 271 -31.46 -15.08 -3.32
CA ASP A 271 -32.21 -14.65 -4.53
C ASP A 271 -33.12 -13.46 -4.23
N ARG A 272 -33.62 -12.80 -5.28
CA ARG A 272 -34.43 -11.57 -5.22
C ARG A 272 -35.70 -11.69 -4.35
N ASP A 273 -36.26 -12.89 -4.23
CA ASP A 273 -37.53 -13.13 -3.55
C ASP A 273 -37.32 -13.87 -2.20
N PHE A 274 -36.06 -14.14 -1.80
CA PHE A 274 -35.70 -15.08 -0.73
C PHE A 274 -36.43 -16.44 -0.84
N THR A 275 -36.73 -16.91 -2.05
CA THR A 275 -37.64 -18.06 -2.29
C THR A 275 -36.95 -19.40 -2.49
N THR A 276 -35.64 -19.43 -2.77
CA THR A 276 -34.93 -20.69 -2.92
C THR A 276 -34.60 -21.28 -1.55
N GLU A 277 -35.42 -22.25 -1.12
CA GLU A 277 -35.15 -23.09 0.05
C GLU A 277 -33.76 -23.75 -0.06
N GLY A 278 -32.92 -23.58 0.96
CA GLY A 278 -31.91 -24.58 1.29
C GLY A 278 -32.63 -25.88 1.64
N VAL A 279 -32.67 -26.83 0.70
CA VAL A 279 -33.35 -28.12 0.86
C VAL A 279 -32.86 -28.83 2.12
N GLN A 280 -33.69 -28.91 3.16
CA GLN A 280 -33.59 -29.95 4.18
C GLN A 280 -34.63 -31.02 3.85
N SER A 281 -34.17 -32.15 3.31
CA SER A 281 -35.04 -33.28 3.04
C SER A 281 -35.43 -33.98 4.36
N GLY A 282 -36.71 -33.91 4.72
CA GLY A 282 -37.49 -35.03 5.24
C GLY A 282 -37.51 -35.33 6.75
N ASN A 283 -38.73 -35.39 7.29
CA ASN A 283 -39.12 -35.81 8.63
C ASN A 283 -38.44 -37.11 9.12
N LEU A 284 -37.84 -37.08 10.31
CA LEU A 284 -37.63 -38.27 11.16
C LEU A 284 -38.84 -38.43 12.12
N PRO A 285 -39.46 -39.61 12.21
CA PRO A 285 -40.53 -39.85 13.19
C PRO A 285 -39.95 -39.83 14.62
N GLY A 286 -40.40 -38.90 15.47
CA GLY A 286 -40.04 -38.92 16.90
C GLY A 286 -39.90 -37.58 17.62
N PHE A 287 -39.97 -36.43 16.93
CA PHE A 287 -39.96 -35.11 17.55
C PHE A 287 -41.25 -34.34 17.24
N SER A 288 -41.83 -33.71 18.27
CA SER A 288 -43.03 -32.87 18.15
C SER A 288 -42.66 -31.50 17.56
N PRO A 289 -43.41 -30.95 16.58
CA PRO A 289 -43.21 -29.59 16.09
C PRO A 289 -44.00 -28.59 16.92
N THR A 290 -43.43 -27.40 17.18
CA THR A 290 -44.00 -26.06 16.84
C THR A 290 -43.37 -24.92 17.67
N TRP A 291 -42.76 -23.96 16.96
CA TRP A 291 -43.00 -22.53 17.20
C TRP A 291 -43.36 -21.90 15.85
N ASN A 292 -44.33 -20.97 15.88
CA ASN A 292 -44.98 -20.36 14.74
C ASN A 292 -44.11 -19.23 14.15
N ASN A 293 -43.72 -19.37 12.87
CA ASN A 293 -42.79 -18.52 12.10
C ASN A 293 -43.44 -18.08 10.77
N ASP A 294 -44.38 -17.14 10.78
CA ASP A 294 -44.96 -16.58 9.54
C ASP A 294 -43.95 -15.78 8.67
N ARG A 295 -42.63 -15.89 8.91
CA ARG A 295 -41.54 -15.58 7.98
C ARG A 295 -40.39 -16.59 8.15
N PRO A 296 -39.73 -17.04 7.06
CA PRO A 296 -38.76 -18.12 7.13
C PRO A 296 -37.46 -17.65 7.81
N MET A 297 -37.11 -18.29 8.92
CA MET A 297 -35.73 -18.31 9.43
C MET A 297 -34.97 -19.43 8.71
N PHE A 298 -33.95 -19.07 7.95
CA PHE A 298 -33.06 -20.04 7.32
C PHE A 298 -32.09 -20.61 8.36
N TYR A 299 -32.30 -21.87 8.76
CA TYR A 299 -31.27 -22.65 9.44
C TYR A 299 -30.40 -23.34 8.39
N ALA A 300 -29.26 -22.75 8.06
CA ALA A 300 -28.11 -23.50 7.55
C ALA A 300 -27.26 -23.89 8.76
N ASN A 301 -26.91 -25.17 8.91
CA ASN A 301 -26.11 -25.68 10.04
C ASN A 301 -24.91 -24.75 10.34
N GLY A 302 -24.94 -24.01 11.46
CA GLY A 302 -23.83 -23.17 11.93
C GLY A 302 -24.00 -21.64 11.74
N PHE A 303 -25.04 -21.17 11.07
CA PHE A 303 -25.36 -19.74 10.93
C PHE A 303 -26.55 -19.35 11.81
N ASN A 304 -26.41 -18.29 12.61
CA ASN A 304 -27.54 -17.65 13.28
C ASN A 304 -27.85 -16.34 12.55
N TYR A 305 -28.90 -16.34 11.74
CA TYR A 305 -29.54 -15.11 11.30
C TYR A 305 -30.62 -14.76 12.32
N THR A 306 -30.44 -13.70 13.10
CA THR A 306 -31.55 -13.12 13.86
C THR A 306 -32.12 -11.96 13.09
N TRP A 307 -33.33 -12.18 12.56
CA TRP A 307 -34.21 -11.07 12.22
C TRP A 307 -34.62 -10.41 13.52
N GLU A 308 -34.10 -9.23 13.84
CA GLU A 308 -34.68 -8.42 14.91
C GLU A 308 -36.07 -7.96 14.44
N ASN A 309 -37.09 -8.45 15.12
CA ASN A 309 -38.48 -8.43 14.65
C ASN A 309 -39.16 -7.04 14.75
N ASP A 310 -38.39 -5.98 14.98
CA ASP A 310 -38.88 -4.64 15.27
C ASP A 310 -38.46 -3.57 14.23
N ALA A 311 -37.73 -3.93 13.16
CA ALA A 311 -37.30 -3.02 12.07
C ALA A 311 -37.13 -3.71 10.69
N PRO A 312 -37.14 -2.97 9.55
CA PRO A 312 -36.93 -3.51 8.18
C PRO A 312 -35.64 -4.37 8.02
N PRO A 313 -35.55 -5.24 6.99
CA PRO A 313 -34.60 -6.37 6.87
C PRO A 313 -33.11 -6.04 7.07
N VAL A 314 -32.60 -6.15 8.30
CA VAL A 314 -31.16 -6.19 8.58
C VAL A 314 -30.66 -7.62 8.36
N ALA A 315 -29.76 -7.81 7.39
CA ALA A 315 -29.03 -9.06 7.22
C ALA A 315 -27.79 -9.04 8.13
N VAL A 316 -27.86 -9.73 9.26
CA VAL A 316 -26.71 -9.95 10.15
C VAL A 316 -25.89 -11.13 9.64
N PHE A 317 -24.62 -10.92 9.30
CA PHE A 317 -23.69 -11.96 8.89
C PHE A 317 -22.76 -12.28 10.07
N GLY A 318 -23.12 -13.30 10.85
CA GLY A 318 -22.28 -13.86 11.90
C GLY A 318 -22.37 -15.39 11.89
N THR A 319 -21.24 -16.07 11.71
CA THR A 319 -21.16 -17.52 11.96
C THR A 319 -21.07 -17.76 13.46
N ALA A 320 -21.70 -18.84 13.94
CA ALA A 320 -21.41 -19.42 15.27
C ALA A 320 -20.06 -20.15 15.31
N ASP A 321 -19.40 -20.29 14.16
CA ASP A 321 -18.12 -20.99 13.99
C ASP A 321 -17.00 -20.05 13.50
N THR A 322 -15.77 -20.58 13.53
CA THR A 322 -14.52 -19.88 13.25
C THR A 322 -14.19 -19.79 11.75
N SER A 323 -15.16 -20.03 10.85
CA SER A 323 -14.92 -20.12 9.41
C SER A 323 -14.92 -18.76 8.73
N ALA A 324 -14.09 -18.60 7.70
CA ALA A 324 -14.26 -17.56 6.70
C ALA A 324 -15.66 -17.68 6.07
N SER A 325 -16.40 -16.58 5.99
CA SER A 325 -17.77 -16.59 5.45
C SER A 325 -17.85 -15.77 4.19
N ILE A 326 -18.09 -16.43 3.05
CA ILE A 326 -18.41 -15.76 1.80
C ILE A 326 -19.90 -15.86 1.53
N VAL A 327 -20.51 -14.70 1.34
CA VAL A 327 -21.88 -14.55 0.87
C VAL A 327 -21.83 -14.27 -0.62
N THR A 328 -22.50 -15.09 -1.42
CA THR A 328 -22.59 -14.85 -2.86
C THR A 328 -23.97 -14.31 -3.21
N VAL A 329 -23.98 -13.15 -3.86
CA VAL A 329 -25.17 -12.45 -4.34
C VAL A 329 -25.43 -12.88 -5.79
N THR A 330 -26.49 -13.68 -6.03
CA THR A 330 -26.82 -14.21 -7.37
C THR A 330 -27.84 -13.40 -8.15
N ASP A 331 -28.58 -12.52 -7.47
CA ASP A 331 -29.57 -11.62 -8.02
C ASP A 331 -29.40 -10.23 -7.39
N ASP A 332 -30.17 -9.25 -7.86
CA ASP A 332 -30.21 -7.92 -7.23
C ASP A 332 -30.91 -8.01 -5.87
N ILE A 333 -30.17 -7.70 -4.81
CA ILE A 333 -30.67 -7.69 -3.42
C ILE A 333 -30.91 -6.25 -3.01
N VAL A 334 -32.11 -6.00 -2.47
CA VAL A 334 -32.41 -4.75 -1.78
C VAL A 334 -32.28 -4.96 -0.27
N PHE A 335 -31.43 -4.19 0.41
CA PHE A 335 -31.09 -4.39 1.83
C PHE A 335 -31.29 -3.12 2.67
N SER A 336 -31.61 -3.27 3.96
CA SER A 336 -31.62 -2.14 4.90
C SER A 336 -30.46 -2.13 5.88
N GLY A 337 -29.82 -3.28 6.09
CA GLY A 337 -28.62 -3.39 6.90
C GLY A 337 -27.80 -4.61 6.53
N ILE A 338 -26.48 -4.48 6.60
CA ILE A 338 -25.49 -5.55 6.56
C ILE A 338 -24.66 -5.40 7.81
N GLU A 339 -24.54 -6.44 8.64
CA GLU A 339 -23.70 -6.39 9.83
C GLU A 339 -22.62 -7.49 9.78
N PHE A 340 -21.35 -7.09 9.84
CA PHE A 340 -20.21 -7.96 10.03
C PHE A 340 -19.87 -8.04 11.52
N ALA A 341 -20.64 -8.84 12.25
CA ALA A 341 -20.46 -9.06 13.69
C ALA A 341 -20.08 -10.51 13.98
N PRO A 342 -18.87 -10.75 14.54
CA PRO A 342 -18.49 -12.09 14.92
C PRO A 342 -19.28 -12.53 16.17
N THR A 343 -19.71 -13.79 16.23
CA THR A 343 -20.28 -14.36 17.47
C THR A 343 -19.21 -14.85 18.45
N SER A 344 -17.93 -14.86 18.03
CA SER A 344 -16.75 -15.22 18.82
C SER A 344 -15.49 -14.48 18.36
N GLU A 345 -14.50 -14.27 19.24
CA GLU A 345 -13.22 -13.62 18.90
C GLU A 345 -12.45 -14.31 17.75
N SER A 346 -12.79 -15.56 17.41
CA SER A 346 -12.19 -16.35 16.32
C SER A 346 -12.97 -16.37 15.00
N SER A 347 -14.13 -15.71 14.89
CA SER A 347 -14.96 -15.73 13.66
C SER A 347 -14.52 -14.67 12.63
N GLY A 348 -14.65 -14.99 11.33
CA GLY A 348 -14.33 -14.10 10.20
C GLY A 348 -12.96 -14.37 9.55
N PRO A 349 -12.51 -13.53 8.58
CA PRO A 349 -13.19 -12.41 7.92
C PRO A 349 -14.42 -12.78 7.08
N PHE A 350 -15.23 -11.77 6.79
CA PHE A 350 -16.46 -11.86 6.03
C PHE A 350 -16.29 -11.22 4.65
N GLN A 351 -16.85 -11.85 3.62
CA GLN A 351 -16.86 -11.29 2.28
C GLN A 351 -18.24 -11.43 1.64
N ILE A 352 -18.70 -10.38 0.99
CA ILE A 352 -19.88 -10.40 0.13
C ILE A 352 -19.41 -10.20 -1.30
N VAL A 353 -19.71 -11.14 -2.19
CA VAL A 353 -19.29 -11.11 -3.61
C VAL A 353 -20.47 -11.31 -4.53
N SER A 354 -20.43 -10.71 -5.71
CA SER A 354 -21.36 -11.06 -6.79
C SER A 354 -21.07 -12.47 -7.31
N ALA A 355 -22.11 -13.19 -7.69
CA ALA A 355 -21.96 -14.42 -8.48
C ALA A 355 -21.41 -14.10 -9.86
N ALA A 356 -20.80 -15.09 -10.52
CA ALA A 356 -20.39 -14.98 -11.92
C ALA A 356 -21.56 -14.68 -12.88
N SER A 357 -22.80 -14.99 -12.48
CA SER A 357 -24.03 -14.66 -13.21
C SER A 357 -24.43 -13.17 -13.12
N GLY A 358 -23.73 -12.38 -12.30
CA GLY A 358 -24.17 -11.06 -11.87
C GLY A 358 -25.05 -11.15 -10.63
N GLY A 359 -25.09 -10.06 -9.87
CA GLY A 359 -25.87 -9.87 -8.65
C GLY A 359 -25.38 -8.61 -7.93
N THR A 360 -26.29 -7.78 -7.43
CA THR A 360 -25.96 -6.45 -6.92
C THR A 360 -26.59 -6.18 -5.55
N LEU A 361 -26.09 -5.17 -4.84
CA LEU A 361 -26.61 -4.71 -3.56
C LEU A 361 -27.15 -3.29 -3.72
N ALA A 362 -28.44 -3.10 -3.44
CA ALA A 362 -29.09 -1.79 -3.44
C ALA A 362 -29.71 -1.48 -2.08
N ALA A 363 -29.54 -0.26 -1.58
CA ALA A 363 -30.18 0.15 -0.33
C ALA A 363 -31.71 0.29 -0.51
N ILE A 364 -32.48 -0.07 0.54
CA ILE A 364 -33.93 0.19 0.58
C ILE A 364 -34.23 1.70 0.52
N SER A 365 -35.49 2.03 0.24
CA SER A 365 -35.98 3.40 0.43
C SER A 365 -35.75 3.87 1.87
N GLY A 366 -35.09 5.02 2.04
CA GLY A 366 -34.66 5.53 3.34
C GLY A 366 -33.19 5.27 3.68
N GLY A 367 -32.47 4.54 2.82
CA GLY A 367 -31.06 4.23 2.98
C GLY A 367 -30.82 2.89 3.68
N ALA A 368 -29.55 2.49 3.72
CA ALA A 368 -29.10 1.28 4.39
C ALA A 368 -27.80 1.50 5.14
N PHE A 369 -27.46 0.58 6.04
CA PHE A 369 -26.16 0.57 6.71
C PHE A 369 -25.34 -0.67 6.38
N ILE A 370 -24.02 -0.52 6.47
CA ILE A 370 -23.05 -1.62 6.50
C ILE A 370 -22.26 -1.43 7.79
N GLU A 371 -22.55 -2.21 8.82
CA GLU A 371 -21.86 -2.16 10.10
C GLU A 371 -20.71 -3.16 10.11
N ALA A 372 -19.50 -2.71 10.44
CA ALA A 372 -18.36 -3.58 10.61
C ALA A 372 -17.84 -3.52 12.05
N ASN A 373 -18.21 -4.54 12.81
CA ASN A 373 -17.62 -4.84 14.13
C ASN A 373 -16.42 -5.79 13.98
N ARG A 374 -16.15 -6.25 12.75
CA ARG A 374 -14.94 -6.93 12.32
C ARG A 374 -14.68 -6.65 10.85
N PHE A 375 -13.43 -6.75 10.43
CA PHE A 375 -13.06 -6.53 9.04
C PHE A 375 -13.90 -7.37 8.07
N GLY A 376 -14.50 -6.67 7.10
CA GLY A 376 -15.31 -7.24 6.04
C GLY A 376 -14.87 -6.73 4.66
N ALA A 377 -15.25 -7.45 3.61
CA ALA A 377 -15.07 -7.00 2.25
C ALA A 377 -16.38 -7.09 1.47
N VAL A 378 -16.72 -6.04 0.75
CA VAL A 378 -17.87 -5.99 -0.16
C VAL A 378 -17.34 -5.86 -1.57
N GLY A 379 -17.25 -7.01 -2.24
CA GLY A 379 -16.93 -7.11 -3.66
C GLY A 379 -18.16 -7.25 -4.55
N ALA A 380 -19.37 -7.34 -3.98
CA ALA A 380 -20.60 -7.22 -4.75
C ALA A 380 -20.82 -5.75 -5.14
N ASN A 381 -21.26 -5.52 -6.38
CA ASN A 381 -21.49 -4.17 -6.88
C ASN A 381 -22.63 -3.49 -6.10
N LEU A 382 -22.36 -2.31 -5.56
CA LEU A 382 -23.35 -1.40 -5.01
C LEU A 382 -24.09 -0.70 -6.15
N THR A 383 -25.41 -0.59 -6.04
CA THR A 383 -26.26 0.06 -7.06
C THR A 383 -27.41 0.85 -6.43
N GLY A 384 -28.09 1.64 -7.26
CA GLY A 384 -29.31 2.34 -6.87
C GLY A 384 -29.06 3.77 -6.40
N THR A 385 -30.10 4.39 -5.84
CA THR A 385 -30.15 5.84 -5.57
C THR A 385 -30.41 6.19 -4.11
N ASN A 386 -30.28 5.21 -3.21
CA ASN A 386 -30.47 5.40 -1.77
C ASN A 386 -29.12 5.29 -1.06
N ASP A 387 -28.95 6.10 -0.03
CA ASP A 387 -27.66 6.25 0.65
C ASP A 387 -27.26 4.98 1.39
N ILE A 388 -25.95 4.76 1.50
CA ILE A 388 -25.35 3.67 2.27
C ILE A 388 -24.45 4.27 3.34
N THR A 389 -24.65 3.88 4.59
CA THR A 389 -23.83 4.34 5.72
C THR A 389 -22.97 3.20 6.26
N LYS A 390 -21.64 3.35 6.20
CA LYS A 390 -20.69 2.50 6.91
C LYS A 390 -20.59 2.92 8.38
N THR A 391 -20.92 2.00 9.30
CA THR A 391 -20.82 2.16 10.77
C THR A 391 -19.93 1.08 11.38
N GLY A 392 -19.67 1.17 12.69
CA GLY A 392 -18.84 0.21 13.43
C GLY A 392 -17.34 0.52 13.32
N PRO A 393 -16.56 0.16 14.36
CA PRO A 393 -15.19 0.63 14.53
C PRO A 393 -14.18 -0.03 13.59
N GLU A 394 -14.53 -1.16 12.96
CA GLU A 394 -13.64 -1.89 12.07
C GLU A 394 -13.86 -1.46 10.62
N GLY A 395 -12.88 -1.71 9.76
CA GLY A 395 -12.96 -1.29 8.37
C GLY A 395 -13.69 -2.25 7.44
N ILE A 396 -14.15 -1.73 6.30
CA ILE A 396 -14.53 -2.54 5.14
C ILE A 396 -13.60 -2.26 3.96
N THR A 397 -13.40 -3.25 3.10
CA THR A 397 -12.83 -3.02 1.75
C THR A 397 -13.95 -3.07 0.71
N LEU A 398 -14.08 -2.02 -0.09
CA LEU A 398 -14.95 -2.01 -1.27
C LEU A 398 -14.11 -2.33 -2.51
N THR A 399 -14.45 -3.42 -3.18
CA THR A 399 -13.76 -3.86 -4.41
C THR A 399 -14.71 -4.05 -5.61
N GLY A 400 -16.02 -3.87 -5.40
CA GLY A 400 -17.01 -3.97 -6.47
C GLY A 400 -16.92 -2.81 -7.47
N ASP A 401 -17.39 -3.04 -8.70
CA ASP A 401 -17.61 -1.96 -9.67
C ASP A 401 -18.94 -1.27 -9.33
N ASN A 402 -18.84 -0.13 -8.66
CA ASN A 402 -19.99 0.60 -8.16
C ASN A 402 -20.43 1.71 -9.13
N SER A 403 -20.08 1.62 -10.42
CA SER A 403 -20.43 2.65 -11.42
C SER A 403 -21.93 2.96 -11.54
N ASN A 404 -22.80 2.05 -11.10
CA ASN A 404 -24.26 2.22 -11.06
C ASN A 404 -24.81 2.64 -9.68
N PHE A 405 -23.94 3.00 -8.73
CA PHE A 405 -24.29 3.61 -7.46
C PHE A 405 -24.41 5.12 -7.64
N ASP A 406 -25.62 5.66 -7.45
CA ASP A 406 -25.99 7.07 -7.67
C ASP A 406 -26.63 7.64 -6.38
N ALA A 407 -25.88 7.56 -5.29
CA ALA A 407 -26.29 8.01 -3.96
C ALA A 407 -25.08 8.44 -3.11
N GLU A 408 -25.34 8.78 -1.85
CA GLU A 408 -24.30 9.13 -0.88
C GLU A 408 -23.73 7.87 -0.22
N LEU A 409 -22.40 7.74 -0.21
CA LEU A 409 -21.69 6.82 0.67
C LEU A 409 -21.22 7.58 1.91
N ILE A 410 -21.75 7.25 3.08
CA ILE A 410 -21.39 7.89 4.35
C ILE A 410 -20.46 6.95 5.11
N ILE A 411 -19.26 7.40 5.45
CA ILE A 411 -18.32 6.70 6.33
C ILE A 411 -18.44 7.36 7.70
N ALA A 412 -19.24 6.75 8.57
CA ALA A 412 -19.58 7.29 9.88
C ALA A 412 -18.62 6.83 10.99
N ASP A 413 -18.00 5.66 10.84
CA ASP A 413 -17.07 5.08 11.82
C ASP A 413 -16.10 4.07 11.16
N GLY A 414 -14.94 3.90 11.78
CA GLY A 414 -13.83 3.10 11.26
C GLY A 414 -13.32 3.62 9.91
N PHE A 415 -13.03 2.72 8.98
CA PHE A 415 -12.55 3.09 7.66
C PHE A 415 -13.22 2.34 6.50
N VAL A 416 -13.23 2.96 5.33
CA VAL A 416 -13.48 2.28 4.05
C VAL A 416 -12.20 2.31 3.23
N ARG A 417 -11.75 1.13 2.80
CA ARG A 417 -10.61 0.97 1.90
C ARG A 417 -11.07 0.74 0.48
N ILE A 418 -10.46 1.47 -0.46
CA ILE A 418 -10.65 1.27 -1.90
C ILE A 418 -9.32 1.05 -2.62
N ASN A 419 -9.37 0.31 -3.72
CA ASN A 419 -8.22 0.01 -4.57
C ASN A 419 -8.53 0.06 -6.08
N SER A 420 -9.70 0.59 -6.44
CA SER A 420 -10.13 0.84 -7.82
C SER A 420 -10.86 2.17 -7.92
N ALA A 421 -10.90 2.74 -9.12
CA ALA A 421 -11.55 4.02 -9.40
C ALA A 421 -13.07 3.93 -9.24
N GLU A 422 -13.63 2.78 -9.59
CA GLU A 422 -15.07 2.52 -9.64
C GLU A 422 -15.65 2.15 -8.26
N ALA A 423 -14.81 1.97 -7.23
CA ALA A 423 -15.26 1.53 -5.90
C ALA A 423 -16.16 2.55 -5.19
N LEU A 424 -16.06 3.85 -5.52
CA LEU A 424 -16.95 4.89 -5.00
C LEU A 424 -18.08 5.26 -5.98
N GLY A 425 -18.04 4.69 -7.19
CA GLY A 425 -18.97 5.00 -8.28
C GLY A 425 -18.34 5.82 -9.40
N THR A 426 -19.19 6.39 -10.26
CA THR A 426 -18.74 7.23 -11.40
C THR A 426 -18.35 8.65 -10.98
N GLY A 427 -18.75 9.08 -9.79
CA GLY A 427 -18.46 10.39 -9.24
C GLY A 427 -19.09 11.55 -10.01
N GLY A 428 -18.38 12.68 -10.00
CA GLY A 428 -18.80 13.97 -10.52
C GLY A 428 -19.33 14.90 -9.43
N PHE A 429 -19.32 16.21 -9.70
CA PHE A 429 -19.88 17.20 -8.78
C PHE A 429 -21.41 17.24 -8.85
N VAL A 430 -22.03 16.23 -8.26
CA VAL A 430 -23.48 16.16 -8.10
C VAL A 430 -23.81 16.15 -6.62
N ALA A 431 -24.81 16.91 -6.19
CA ALA A 431 -25.16 17.00 -4.78
C ALA A 431 -25.61 15.64 -4.18
N ARG A 432 -26.13 14.74 -5.03
CA ARG A 432 -26.64 13.43 -4.65
C ARG A 432 -25.56 12.34 -4.61
N THR A 433 -24.58 12.37 -5.51
CA THR A 433 -23.50 11.38 -5.57
C THR A 433 -22.24 11.94 -4.96
N LYS A 434 -21.89 11.45 -3.78
CA LYS A 434 -20.70 11.88 -3.04
C LYS A 434 -20.35 10.89 -1.94
N THR A 435 -19.11 10.98 -1.50
CA THR A 435 -18.62 10.25 -0.33
C THR A 435 -18.44 11.23 0.82
N VAL A 436 -19.01 10.92 1.98
CA VAL A 436 -18.90 11.74 3.19
C VAL A 436 -18.11 10.99 4.24
N VAL A 437 -16.94 11.51 4.59
CA VAL A 437 -16.11 11.03 5.69
C VAL A 437 -16.40 11.88 6.92
N GLN A 438 -17.06 11.28 7.91
CA GLN A 438 -17.39 11.95 9.17
C GLN A 438 -16.17 12.04 10.09
N ASP A 439 -16.27 12.92 11.08
CA ASP A 439 -15.23 13.09 12.10
C ASP A 439 -14.93 11.76 12.82
N GLY A 440 -13.66 11.40 12.89
CA GLY A 440 -13.19 10.13 13.43
C GLY A 440 -13.18 8.95 12.46
N ALA A 441 -13.61 9.12 11.20
CA ALA A 441 -13.59 8.05 10.19
C ALA A 441 -12.60 8.31 9.04
N THR A 442 -12.23 7.27 8.30
CA THR A 442 -11.22 7.38 7.21
C THR A 442 -11.70 6.76 5.89
N LEU A 443 -11.49 7.49 4.79
CA LEU A 443 -11.41 6.91 3.46
C LEU A 443 -9.95 6.59 3.13
N GLN A 444 -9.65 5.32 2.90
CA GLN A 444 -8.30 4.85 2.62
C GLN A 444 -8.13 4.49 1.14
N LEU A 445 -7.09 5.05 0.52
CA LEU A 445 -6.62 4.73 -0.83
C LEU A 445 -5.39 3.81 -0.75
N THR A 446 -5.39 2.76 -1.57
CA THR A 446 -4.27 1.79 -1.66
C THR A 446 -4.15 1.17 -3.05
N GLY A 447 -2.99 0.63 -3.37
CA GLY A 447 -2.72 -0.13 -4.60
C GLY A 447 -1.93 0.66 -5.66
N PRO A 448 -1.95 0.25 -6.93
CA PRO A 448 -1.03 0.75 -7.98
C PRO A 448 -1.31 2.19 -8.46
N GLY A 449 -2.20 2.91 -7.78
CA GLY A 449 -2.70 4.24 -8.17
C GLY A 449 -4.15 4.19 -8.65
N ILE A 450 -4.97 5.10 -8.12
CA ILE A 450 -6.40 5.23 -8.41
C ILE A 450 -6.64 6.64 -8.93
N SER A 451 -7.43 6.78 -10.00
CA SER A 451 -7.95 8.08 -10.42
C SER A 451 -9.46 8.08 -10.22
N SER A 452 -9.97 8.87 -9.28
CA SER A 452 -11.39 8.92 -8.96
C SER A 452 -11.94 10.33 -9.15
N ALA A 453 -13.09 10.41 -9.82
CA ALA A 453 -13.85 11.65 -9.96
C ALA A 453 -14.89 11.82 -8.85
N GLU A 454 -14.77 11.12 -7.73
CA GLU A 454 -15.73 11.19 -6.64
C GLU A 454 -15.69 12.56 -5.94
N HIS A 455 -16.86 13.21 -5.84
CA HIS A 455 -17.01 14.39 -4.99
C HIS A 455 -17.02 13.96 -3.52
N MET A 456 -16.22 14.60 -2.68
CA MET A 456 -16.08 14.19 -1.28
C MET A 456 -16.41 15.31 -0.31
N HIS A 457 -16.97 14.96 0.85
CA HIS A 457 -16.99 15.83 2.01
C HIS A 457 -16.17 15.18 3.12
N ILE A 458 -15.28 15.93 3.75
CA ILE A 458 -14.39 15.39 4.78
C ILE A 458 -14.40 16.26 6.04
N SER A 459 -14.19 15.62 7.18
CA SER A 459 -13.97 16.24 8.48
C SER A 459 -13.21 15.29 9.39
N GLY A 460 -12.49 15.83 10.36
CA GLY A 460 -11.84 15.09 11.43
C GLY A 460 -10.40 14.67 11.14
N GLN A 461 -9.79 14.10 12.17
CA GLN A 461 -8.42 13.57 12.14
C GLN A 461 -8.34 12.15 11.56
N GLY A 462 -9.47 11.56 11.18
CA GLY A 462 -9.54 10.18 10.74
C GLY A 462 -9.59 9.15 11.86
N ASP A 463 -9.87 7.91 11.49
CA ASP A 463 -9.81 6.75 12.37
C ASP A 463 -8.37 6.53 12.84
N LEU A 464 -8.20 6.42 14.16
CA LEU A 464 -6.90 6.31 14.84
C LEU A 464 -5.88 7.40 14.44
N GLY A 465 -6.34 8.56 13.95
CA GLY A 465 -5.48 9.66 13.50
C GLY A 465 -4.87 9.47 12.12
N ASN A 466 -5.37 8.53 11.30
CA ASN A 466 -4.84 8.27 9.95
C ASN A 466 -5.27 9.32 8.90
N GLY A 467 -6.00 10.37 9.28
CA GLY A 467 -6.59 11.33 8.35
C GLY A 467 -7.96 10.90 7.83
N ALA A 468 -8.82 11.88 7.54
CA ALA A 468 -10.10 11.65 6.87
C ALA A 468 -9.88 11.07 5.47
N ILE A 469 -8.79 11.44 4.80
CA ILE A 469 -8.26 10.74 3.62
C ILE A 469 -6.89 10.20 3.98
N PHE A 470 -6.69 8.90 3.77
CA PHE A 470 -5.41 8.23 4.01
C PHE A 470 -4.89 7.58 2.74
N VAL A 471 -3.73 8.00 2.26
CA VAL A 471 -2.99 7.34 1.19
C VAL A 471 -1.91 6.47 1.80
N SER A 472 -2.14 5.17 1.69
CA SER A 472 -1.32 4.20 2.40
C SER A 472 -0.16 3.63 1.58
N ASP A 473 -0.33 3.55 0.27
CA ASP A 473 0.69 3.24 -0.74
C ASP A 473 0.21 3.73 -2.12
N GLY A 474 1.11 3.81 -3.09
CA GLY A 474 0.77 4.19 -4.47
C GLY A 474 0.59 5.70 -4.70
N ASN A 475 0.37 6.05 -5.97
CA ASN A 475 0.21 7.42 -6.41
C ASN A 475 -1.22 7.60 -6.92
N HIS A 476 -2.05 8.32 -6.19
CA HIS A 476 -3.47 8.47 -6.48
C HIS A 476 -3.80 9.87 -6.99
N THR A 477 -4.93 9.98 -7.67
CA THR A 477 -5.48 11.24 -8.17
C THR A 477 -6.95 11.34 -7.81
N LEU A 478 -7.32 12.43 -7.16
CA LEU A 478 -8.72 12.81 -6.94
C LEU A 478 -9.04 13.99 -7.84
N THR A 479 -9.92 13.76 -8.82
CA THR A 479 -10.15 14.70 -9.92
C THR A 479 -11.37 15.58 -9.74
N GLU A 480 -12.12 15.41 -8.66
CA GLU A 480 -13.30 16.19 -8.35
C GLU A 480 -13.12 16.96 -7.04
N ARG A 481 -14.06 17.84 -6.73
CA ARG A 481 -13.97 18.72 -5.56
C ARG A 481 -14.04 17.95 -4.25
N ILE A 482 -13.47 18.56 -3.20
CA ILE A 482 -13.50 18.04 -1.84
C ILE A 482 -13.91 19.17 -0.89
N ALA A 483 -15.04 19.00 -0.22
CA ALA A 483 -15.56 19.96 0.74
C ALA A 483 -15.01 19.70 2.14
N LEU A 484 -14.46 20.72 2.78
CA LEU A 484 -14.13 20.69 4.21
C LEU A 484 -15.40 20.98 5.02
N ARG A 485 -15.85 20.01 5.82
CA ARG A 485 -17.02 20.15 6.72
C ARG A 485 -16.63 20.48 8.17
N GLY A 486 -15.34 20.60 8.42
CA GLY A 486 -14.70 20.94 9.68
C GLY A 486 -13.19 20.89 9.46
N ASP A 487 -12.41 21.04 10.52
CA ASP A 487 -10.98 20.71 10.45
C ASP A 487 -10.83 19.28 9.94
N ALA A 488 -9.93 19.06 8.98
CA ALA A 488 -9.74 17.76 8.37
C ALA A 488 -8.25 17.47 8.16
N THR A 489 -7.88 16.21 8.26
CA THR A 489 -6.51 15.75 8.00
C THR A 489 -6.45 14.86 6.77
N ILE A 490 -5.43 15.07 5.93
CA ILE A 490 -5.01 14.13 4.89
C ILE A 490 -3.67 13.57 5.33
N ASN A 491 -3.54 12.25 5.35
CA ASN A 491 -2.27 11.59 5.65
C ASN A 491 -1.76 10.84 4.42
N VAL A 492 -0.51 11.07 4.03
CA VAL A 492 0.15 10.34 2.93
C VAL A 492 1.42 9.68 3.44
N ASN A 493 1.51 8.37 3.29
CA ASN A 493 2.70 7.62 3.68
C ASN A 493 3.92 7.99 2.82
N ALA A 494 5.12 7.75 3.38
CA ALA A 494 6.37 7.90 2.64
C ALA A 494 6.37 7.08 1.33
N ASN A 495 6.87 7.67 0.24
CA ASN A 495 6.90 7.09 -1.11
C ASN A 495 5.51 6.87 -1.75
N ALA A 496 4.47 7.50 -1.22
CA ALA A 496 3.16 7.57 -1.83
C ALA A 496 2.81 9.02 -2.16
N SER A 497 1.84 9.21 -3.06
CA SER A 497 1.37 10.55 -3.42
C SER A 497 -0.14 10.65 -3.58
N LEU A 498 -0.66 11.85 -3.31
CA LEU A 498 -2.03 12.24 -3.61
C LEU A 498 -2.03 13.49 -4.49
N THR A 499 -2.39 13.35 -5.76
CA THR A 499 -2.62 14.49 -6.64
C THR A 499 -4.08 14.93 -6.55
N ILE A 500 -4.27 16.21 -6.28
CA ILE A 500 -5.58 16.87 -6.26
C ILE A 500 -5.67 17.70 -7.54
N GLY A 501 -6.15 17.10 -8.63
CA GLY A 501 -6.06 17.69 -9.98
C GLY A 501 -6.96 17.02 -11.04
N GLY A 502 -7.24 17.70 -12.16
CA GLY A 502 -8.07 17.19 -13.26
C GLY A 502 -8.61 18.27 -14.22
N ASP A 503 -9.24 17.86 -15.33
CA ASP A 503 -9.64 18.70 -16.48
C ASP A 503 -10.86 19.65 -16.29
N GLN A 504 -11.19 20.05 -15.06
CA GLN A 504 -12.32 20.98 -14.85
C GLN A 504 -11.86 22.42 -15.10
N ARG A 505 -12.13 22.91 -16.31
CA ARG A 505 -11.94 24.31 -16.72
C ARG A 505 -12.77 25.26 -15.85
N GLY A 506 -12.11 26.13 -15.09
CA GLY A 506 -12.72 27.28 -14.41
C GLY A 506 -12.29 27.38 -12.95
N ASP A 507 -12.14 28.61 -12.44
CA ASP A 507 -11.56 29.02 -11.15
C ASP A 507 -12.29 28.53 -9.88
N VAL A 508 -12.92 27.36 -9.89
CA VAL A 508 -13.64 26.81 -8.74
C VAL A 508 -12.69 25.90 -7.99
N GLY A 509 -12.30 26.29 -6.78
CA GLY A 509 -11.26 25.59 -6.04
C GLY A 509 -11.56 24.11 -5.78
N ARG A 510 -10.50 23.29 -5.75
CA ARG A 510 -10.60 21.83 -5.55
C ARG A 510 -10.99 21.50 -4.13
N PHE A 511 -10.21 21.97 -3.15
CA PHE A 511 -10.73 22.11 -1.79
C PHE A 511 -11.55 23.38 -1.65
N TYR A 512 -12.69 23.25 -0.97
CA TYR A 512 -13.54 24.39 -0.63
C TYR A 512 -14.21 24.19 0.72
N GLU A 513 -14.58 25.29 1.36
CA GLU A 513 -15.24 25.24 2.67
C GLU A 513 -16.73 24.96 2.54
N GLY A 514 -17.23 24.09 3.42
CA GLY A 514 -18.66 23.86 3.55
C GLY A 514 -19.41 25.11 4.01
N ASN A 515 -20.63 25.27 3.53
CA ASN A 515 -21.53 26.31 4.05
C ASN A 515 -21.85 26.10 5.54
N ASN A 516 -22.06 27.18 6.28
CA ASN A 516 -22.53 27.20 7.68
C ASN A 516 -21.57 26.66 8.74
N LEU A 517 -20.25 26.75 8.51
CA LEU A 517 -19.27 26.44 9.55
C LEU A 517 -19.18 27.59 10.57
N ALA A 518 -18.98 27.24 11.86
CA ALA A 518 -18.87 28.21 12.94
C ALA A 518 -17.58 29.05 12.86
N ALA A 519 -16.53 28.47 12.27
CA ALA A 519 -15.26 29.10 11.96
C ALA A 519 -14.68 28.45 10.68
N PRO A 520 -13.78 29.16 9.98
CA PRO A 520 -13.04 28.56 8.87
C PRO A 520 -12.29 27.30 9.30
N PRO A 521 -12.47 26.17 8.59
CA PRO A 521 -11.76 24.95 8.87
C PRO A 521 -10.30 25.03 8.43
N THR A 522 -9.51 24.12 8.97
CA THR A 522 -8.11 23.91 8.60
C THR A 522 -7.97 22.58 7.90
N LEU A 523 -7.36 22.59 6.72
CA LEU A 523 -6.81 21.38 6.14
C LEU A 523 -5.42 21.15 6.72
N THR A 524 -5.21 19.99 7.34
CA THR A 524 -3.90 19.54 7.77
C THR A 524 -3.43 18.46 6.81
N GLN A 525 -2.27 18.65 6.20
CA GLN A 525 -1.52 17.57 5.56
C GLN A 525 -0.54 17.00 6.58
N ASP A 526 -0.58 15.70 6.77
CA ASP A 526 0.35 14.95 7.62
C ASP A 526 0.96 13.77 6.83
N GLY A 527 2.01 13.18 7.37
CA GLY A 527 2.71 12.04 6.79
C GLY A 527 3.77 12.43 5.75
N ALA A 528 4.81 11.58 5.67
CA ALA A 528 6.04 11.82 4.91
C ALA A 528 5.92 11.72 3.38
N GLY A 529 4.71 11.55 2.85
CA GLY A 529 4.44 11.52 1.42
C GLY A 529 4.20 12.90 0.81
N THR A 530 3.79 12.89 -0.46
CA THR A 530 3.55 14.10 -1.25
C THR A 530 2.07 14.31 -1.50
N VAL A 531 1.55 15.52 -1.22
CA VAL A 531 0.26 15.98 -1.75
C VAL A 531 0.52 17.05 -2.80
N VAL A 532 -0.03 16.87 -3.99
CA VAL A 532 0.12 17.80 -5.11
C VAL A 532 -1.16 18.61 -5.26
N TYR A 533 -1.03 19.93 -5.18
CA TYR A 533 -2.11 20.90 -5.31
C TYR A 533 -1.92 21.66 -6.64
N ASP A 534 -2.42 21.11 -7.75
CA ASP A 534 -2.22 21.67 -9.11
C ASP A 534 -3.29 22.70 -9.52
N GLN A 535 -4.13 23.13 -8.57
CA GLN A 535 -5.28 23.98 -8.84
C GLN A 535 -5.51 24.92 -7.65
N THR A 536 -6.35 25.92 -7.85
CA THR A 536 -6.82 26.77 -6.76
C THR A 536 -7.54 25.95 -5.70
N ASN A 537 -7.29 26.24 -4.43
CA ASN A 537 -7.98 25.68 -3.28
C ASN A 537 -8.53 26.82 -2.45
N THR A 538 -9.85 27.00 -2.47
CA THR A 538 -10.53 28.11 -1.78
C THR A 538 -10.77 27.74 -0.31
N ILE A 539 -9.68 27.50 0.41
CA ILE A 539 -9.65 27.21 1.85
C ILE A 539 -8.86 28.30 2.57
N ASN A 540 -9.26 28.63 3.79
CA ASN A 540 -8.61 29.68 4.56
C ASN A 540 -7.26 29.25 5.17
N ARG A 541 -7.03 27.94 5.35
CA ARG A 541 -5.78 27.46 5.95
C ARG A 541 -5.39 26.06 5.49
N LEU A 542 -4.15 25.94 5.01
CA LEU A 542 -3.43 24.68 4.85
C LEU A 542 -2.24 24.67 5.82
N ALA A 543 -2.21 23.67 6.71
CA ALA A 543 -1.05 23.36 7.54
C ALA A 543 -0.40 22.07 7.03
N VAL A 544 0.89 22.11 6.71
CA VAL A 544 1.66 20.94 6.31
C VAL A 544 2.56 20.54 7.46
N ILE A 545 2.49 19.26 7.84
CA ILE A 545 3.23 18.64 8.94
C ILE A 545 3.97 17.43 8.37
N ASN A 546 5.30 17.38 8.51
CA ASN A 546 6.12 16.20 8.18
C ASN A 546 5.86 15.59 6.79
N GLY A 547 5.70 16.37 5.73
CA GLY A 547 5.42 15.89 4.37
C GLY A 547 5.75 16.92 3.29
N VAL A 548 5.44 16.61 2.03
CA VAL A 548 5.71 17.48 0.88
C VAL A 548 4.41 18.04 0.30
N ALA A 549 4.23 19.35 0.31
CA ALA A 549 3.23 20.02 -0.53
C ALA A 549 3.89 20.41 -1.86
N ALA A 550 3.27 20.05 -2.98
CA ALA A 550 3.79 20.30 -4.32
C ALA A 550 2.70 20.85 -5.26
N GLY A 551 3.06 21.19 -6.50
CA GLY A 551 2.15 21.60 -7.57
C GLY A 551 2.24 23.09 -7.93
N ASP A 552 1.44 23.51 -8.90
CA ASP A 552 1.36 24.89 -9.42
C ASP A 552 0.04 25.61 -9.06
N GLY A 553 -0.66 25.11 -8.03
CA GLY A 553 -1.94 25.62 -7.59
C GLY A 553 -1.86 26.76 -6.59
N SER A 554 -2.95 26.96 -5.85
CA SER A 554 -3.02 28.02 -4.84
C SER A 554 -3.82 27.63 -3.60
N ILE A 555 -3.52 28.29 -2.49
CA ILE A 555 -4.31 28.27 -1.25
C ILE A 555 -4.90 29.65 -1.04
N GLY A 556 -6.24 29.74 -0.94
CA GLY A 556 -6.94 31.02 -0.81
C GLY A 556 -6.63 31.79 0.48
N GLY A 557 -6.08 31.12 1.49
CA GLY A 557 -5.66 31.71 2.76
C GLY A 557 -4.21 31.38 3.13
N THR A 558 -3.96 31.11 4.40
CA THR A 558 -2.61 30.87 4.91
C THR A 558 -2.09 29.48 4.54
N LEU A 559 -0.89 29.42 3.95
CA LEU A 559 -0.06 28.23 3.86
C LEU A 559 0.99 28.25 4.99
N ALA A 560 0.95 27.23 5.85
CA ALA A 560 1.88 27.08 6.97
C ALA A 560 2.64 25.75 6.87
N LEU A 561 3.97 25.83 6.76
CA LEU A 561 4.86 24.68 6.79
C LEU A 561 5.41 24.51 8.20
N THR A 562 5.20 23.34 8.80
CA THR A 562 5.67 23.04 10.16
C THR A 562 6.32 21.67 10.26
N THR A 563 7.28 21.51 11.18
CA THR A 563 7.88 20.22 11.57
C THR A 563 8.30 19.38 10.37
N GLY A 564 9.46 19.69 9.77
CA GLY A 564 10.01 18.91 8.64
C GLY A 564 9.20 18.95 7.35
N ALA A 565 8.18 19.81 7.25
CA ALA A 565 7.39 19.98 6.04
C ALA A 565 8.20 20.66 4.94
N GLU A 566 7.90 20.30 3.69
CA GLU A 566 8.53 20.83 2.50
C GLU A 566 7.48 21.41 1.53
N LEU A 567 7.75 22.58 0.96
CA LEU A 567 7.04 23.08 -0.22
C LEU A 567 7.95 22.96 -1.46
N ARG A 568 7.38 22.44 -2.55
CA ARG A 568 8.00 22.35 -3.88
C ARG A 568 7.06 22.94 -4.94
N PRO A 569 7.11 24.26 -5.19
CA PRO A 569 6.28 24.88 -6.22
C PRO A 569 6.57 24.23 -7.58
N GLY A 570 5.56 24.09 -8.44
CA GLY A 570 5.71 23.49 -9.77
C GLY A 570 5.82 21.97 -9.81
N ASP A 571 6.49 21.35 -8.83
CA ASP A 571 6.69 19.90 -8.79
C ASP A 571 5.39 19.10 -8.90
N SER A 572 5.43 18.03 -9.70
CA SER A 572 4.37 17.02 -9.75
C SER A 572 4.66 15.89 -8.76
N ALA A 573 3.74 14.91 -8.69
CA ALA A 573 3.97 13.68 -7.92
C ALA A 573 5.18 12.86 -8.42
N MET A 574 5.55 13.01 -9.69
CA MET A 574 6.47 12.11 -10.40
C MET A 574 7.75 12.79 -10.88
N GLY A 575 7.87 14.10 -10.73
CA GLY A 575 9.00 14.83 -11.27
C GLY A 575 8.97 16.31 -10.96
N SER A 576 10.15 16.88 -11.12
CA SER A 576 10.44 18.29 -10.92
C SER A 576 10.06 19.12 -12.13
N GLU A 577 9.32 20.20 -11.91
CA GLU A 577 8.83 21.13 -12.93
C GLU A 577 8.84 22.55 -12.37
N TYR A 578 9.05 23.56 -13.23
CA TYR A 578 8.97 24.95 -12.80
C TYR A 578 7.51 25.38 -12.65
N GLY A 579 7.18 26.07 -11.57
CA GLY A 579 5.83 26.60 -11.41
C GLY A 579 5.68 27.70 -10.39
N THR A 580 4.47 28.21 -10.30
CA THR A 580 4.06 29.19 -9.30
C THR A 580 3.11 28.54 -8.32
N PHE A 581 3.39 28.65 -7.03
CA PHE A 581 2.44 28.28 -5.99
C PHE A 581 1.97 29.54 -5.27
N SER A 582 0.67 29.83 -5.27
CA SER A 582 0.14 31.05 -4.65
C SER A 582 -0.50 30.82 -3.28
N ALA A 583 -0.35 31.78 -2.37
CA ALA A 583 -1.04 31.79 -1.07
C ALA A 583 -1.44 33.21 -0.65
N ALA A 584 -2.41 33.34 0.28
CA ALA A 584 -2.66 34.65 0.88
C ALA A 584 -1.54 35.04 1.84
N ASP A 585 -1.24 34.17 2.80
CA ASP A 585 -0.10 34.30 3.71
C ASP A 585 0.79 33.07 3.59
N PHE A 586 2.10 33.25 3.78
CA PHE A 586 3.06 32.16 3.80
C PHE A 586 3.86 32.17 5.10
N SER A 587 3.97 31.01 5.76
CA SER A 587 4.81 30.85 6.92
C SER A 587 5.53 29.51 6.94
N MET A 588 6.77 29.51 7.39
CA MET A 588 7.56 28.30 7.62
C MET A 588 8.28 28.38 8.96
N ASP A 589 8.29 27.28 9.72
CA ASP A 589 9.10 27.17 10.94
C ASP A 589 10.57 26.80 10.65
N SER A 590 11.38 26.65 11.70
CA SER A 590 12.82 26.38 11.59
C SER A 590 13.19 24.98 11.09
N GLU A 591 12.25 24.04 11.08
CA GLU A 591 12.46 22.66 10.61
C GLU A 591 11.94 22.45 9.19
N SER A 592 11.12 23.37 8.70
CA SER A 592 10.55 23.33 7.35
C SER A 592 11.56 23.66 6.25
N ILE A 593 11.25 23.21 5.03
CA ILE A 593 12.07 23.34 3.83
C ILE A 593 11.25 24.01 2.73
N LEU A 594 11.85 24.95 2.02
CA LEU A 594 11.37 25.42 0.72
C LEU A 594 12.38 24.96 -0.32
N SER A 595 11.95 24.14 -1.27
CA SER A 595 12.78 23.73 -2.42
C SER A 595 12.36 24.53 -3.65
N ILE A 596 13.34 25.12 -4.33
CA ILE A 596 13.16 25.93 -5.53
C ILE A 596 14.01 25.32 -6.65
N ASP A 597 13.35 24.99 -7.75
CA ASP A 597 13.96 24.62 -9.01
C ASP A 597 14.37 25.86 -9.79
N LEU A 598 15.62 25.86 -10.28
CA LEU A 598 16.21 26.97 -11.02
C LEU A 598 16.89 26.47 -12.29
N ASP A 599 16.56 27.09 -13.43
CA ASP A 599 17.29 26.95 -14.68
C ASP A 599 17.87 28.30 -15.12
N PRO A 600 19.11 28.61 -14.67
CA PRO A 600 19.79 29.83 -15.07
C PRO A 600 19.95 30.04 -16.58
N GLU A 601 20.20 28.99 -17.36
CA GLU A 601 20.32 29.07 -18.82
C GLU A 601 19.01 29.53 -19.47
N SER A 602 17.87 29.06 -18.97
CA SER A 602 16.54 29.46 -19.45
C SER A 602 15.95 30.68 -18.72
N MET A 603 16.61 31.18 -17.67
CA MET A 603 16.09 32.19 -16.75
C MET A 603 14.72 31.83 -16.16
N LEU A 604 14.54 30.54 -15.82
CA LEU A 604 13.33 30.03 -15.17
C LEU A 604 13.63 29.70 -13.71
N ALA A 605 12.63 29.93 -12.87
CA ALA A 605 12.67 29.65 -11.44
C ALA A 605 11.27 29.32 -10.95
N ASP A 606 11.19 28.49 -9.92
CA ASP A 606 9.98 28.40 -9.11
C ASP A 606 9.67 29.73 -8.42
N LEU A 607 8.37 29.97 -8.24
CA LEU A 607 7.86 31.17 -7.60
C LEU A 607 6.85 30.82 -6.51
N VAL A 608 7.00 31.45 -5.35
CA VAL A 608 5.94 31.52 -4.35
C VAL A 608 5.30 32.90 -4.41
N ASP A 609 4.05 32.96 -4.86
CA ASP A 609 3.29 34.21 -5.01
C ASP A 609 2.40 34.44 -3.77
N VAL A 610 2.66 35.52 -3.04
CA VAL A 610 2.02 35.81 -1.75
C VAL A 610 1.40 37.19 -1.79
N THR A 611 0.16 37.33 -1.33
CA THR A 611 -0.53 38.64 -1.31
C THR A 611 -0.48 39.36 0.04
N GLY A 612 -0.09 38.65 1.09
CA GLY A 612 -0.03 39.12 2.48
C GLY A 612 1.34 38.89 3.12
N THR A 613 1.34 38.36 4.33
CA THR A 613 2.55 38.24 5.15
C THR A 613 3.40 37.03 4.74
N ILE A 614 4.72 37.25 4.66
CA ILE A 614 5.72 36.19 4.51
C ILE A 614 6.51 36.07 5.82
N ASN A 615 6.55 34.90 6.44
CA ASN A 615 7.33 34.62 7.66
C ASN A 615 8.30 33.45 7.46
N LEU A 616 9.60 33.74 7.51
CA LEU A 616 10.68 32.79 7.18
C LEU A 616 11.50 32.42 8.43
N ALA A 617 11.76 31.13 8.59
CA ALA A 617 12.68 30.59 9.61
C ALA A 617 13.44 29.33 9.17
N GLY A 618 12.91 28.56 8.22
CA GLY A 618 13.45 27.26 7.83
C GLY A 618 14.48 27.31 6.70
N THR A 619 14.70 26.17 6.04
CA THR A 619 15.78 25.99 5.06
C THR A 619 15.30 26.32 3.65
N LEU A 620 16.09 27.10 2.91
CA LEU A 620 15.97 27.23 1.46
C LEU A 620 16.89 26.20 0.80
N ASN A 621 16.33 25.34 -0.04
CA ASN A 621 17.04 24.36 -0.85
C ASN A 621 16.88 24.73 -2.33
N LEU A 622 17.96 24.60 -3.10
CA LEU A 622 17.97 24.96 -4.52
C LEU A 622 18.37 23.77 -5.37
N ASN A 623 17.56 23.46 -6.38
CA ASN A 623 17.87 22.46 -7.39
C ASN A 623 18.24 23.19 -8.70
N LEU A 624 19.51 23.08 -9.10
CA LEU A 624 19.98 23.71 -10.33
C LEU A 624 19.87 22.75 -11.53
N PHE A 625 19.21 23.21 -12.59
CA PHE A 625 19.12 22.51 -13.87
C PHE A 625 20.20 22.95 -14.86
N SER A 626 20.82 24.10 -14.62
CA SER A 626 21.98 24.60 -15.37
C SER A 626 22.88 25.48 -14.49
N ALA A 627 24.05 25.86 -15.02
CA ALA A 627 25.02 26.70 -14.30
C ALA A 627 24.64 28.18 -14.40
N PRO A 628 24.62 28.94 -13.28
CA PRO A 628 24.37 30.38 -13.33
C PRO A 628 25.54 31.18 -13.90
N SER A 629 25.22 32.30 -14.53
CA SER A 629 26.14 33.32 -15.02
C SER A 629 26.20 34.51 -14.07
N GLU A 630 27.38 35.13 -13.97
CA GLU A 630 27.56 36.30 -13.09
C GLU A 630 26.57 37.42 -13.42
N GLY A 631 25.82 37.85 -12.41
CA GLY A 631 24.79 38.87 -12.53
C GLY A 631 23.38 38.32 -12.74
N ASP A 632 23.19 37.00 -12.84
CA ASP A 632 21.86 36.41 -12.91
C ASP A 632 21.06 36.70 -11.63
N GLU A 633 19.79 37.03 -11.80
CA GLU A 633 18.83 37.30 -10.72
C GLU A 633 17.55 36.48 -10.92
N PHE A 634 17.06 35.86 -9.85
CA PHE A 634 15.87 35.01 -9.85
C PHE A 634 14.93 35.44 -8.72
N MET A 635 13.69 35.77 -9.05
CA MET A 635 12.66 36.02 -8.05
C MET A 635 12.10 34.69 -7.56
N ILE A 636 12.11 34.46 -6.25
CA ILE A 636 11.59 33.24 -5.63
C ILE A 636 10.37 33.50 -4.72
N PHE A 637 10.17 34.76 -4.32
CA PHE A 637 8.90 35.25 -3.79
C PHE A 637 8.49 36.53 -4.49
N GLU A 638 7.25 36.57 -4.94
CA GLU A 638 6.54 37.80 -5.31
C GLU A 638 5.58 38.13 -4.18
N ASN A 639 5.77 39.28 -3.52
CA ASN A 639 4.84 39.75 -2.50
C ASN A 639 3.98 40.87 -3.06
N GLY A 640 2.84 40.51 -3.66
CA GLY A 640 1.88 41.47 -4.22
C GLY A 640 1.24 42.41 -3.20
N GLY A 641 1.45 42.18 -1.90
CA GLY A 641 0.99 43.02 -0.80
C GLY A 641 1.93 44.17 -0.45
N THR A 642 1.62 44.88 0.64
CA THR A 642 2.52 45.89 1.25
C THR A 642 3.23 45.38 2.50
N ASP A 643 2.95 44.14 2.89
CA ASP A 643 3.49 43.55 4.11
C ASP A 643 4.97 43.19 3.93
N LEU A 644 5.74 43.33 5.02
CA LEU A 644 7.17 43.03 4.99
C LEU A 644 7.41 41.52 5.08
N VAL A 645 8.50 41.07 4.46
CA VAL A 645 9.09 39.76 4.76
C VAL A 645 9.61 39.79 6.19
N MET A 646 9.08 38.92 7.05
CA MET A 646 9.51 38.73 8.42
C MET A 646 10.44 37.53 8.53
N GLY A 647 11.51 37.67 9.31
CA GLY A 647 12.50 36.61 9.50
C GLY A 647 13.46 36.46 8.31
N LEU A 648 14.22 35.37 8.31
CA LEU A 648 15.21 35.01 7.29
C LEU A 648 15.18 33.49 7.14
N PHE A 649 15.62 32.97 5.99
CA PHE A 649 15.97 31.56 5.92
C PHE A 649 17.09 31.23 6.91
N ALA A 650 17.16 29.96 7.33
CA ALA A 650 18.19 29.44 8.22
C ALA A 650 19.62 29.66 7.68
N SER A 651 19.77 29.76 6.36
CA SER A 651 21.04 30.07 5.68
C SER A 651 21.43 31.56 5.76
N GLY A 652 20.55 32.42 6.26
CA GLY A 652 20.77 33.86 6.38
C GLY A 652 20.65 34.55 5.03
N ASN A 653 21.70 35.28 4.60
CA ASN A 653 21.68 36.08 3.38
C ASN A 653 22.38 35.39 2.19
N GLN A 654 22.72 34.11 2.32
CA GLN A 654 23.36 33.34 1.25
C GLN A 654 22.79 31.92 1.24
N VAL A 655 22.81 31.28 0.07
CA VAL A 655 22.49 29.86 -0.11
C VAL A 655 23.40 29.29 -1.18
N SER A 656 23.85 28.04 -0.98
CA SER A 656 24.73 27.35 -1.91
C SER A 656 23.97 26.22 -2.60
N ALA A 657 24.22 26.05 -3.89
CA ALA A 657 23.65 24.97 -4.70
C ALA A 657 24.75 24.30 -5.55
N MET A 658 24.55 23.04 -5.91
CA MET A 658 25.53 22.28 -6.69
C MET A 658 25.02 22.02 -8.11
N PHE A 659 25.83 22.29 -9.12
CA PHE A 659 25.57 21.86 -10.50
C PHE A 659 26.85 21.33 -11.15
N GLY A 660 26.78 20.15 -11.77
CA GLY A 660 27.94 19.53 -12.42
C GLY A 660 29.15 19.29 -11.48
N GLY A 661 28.91 19.14 -10.17
CA GLY A 661 29.95 18.99 -9.15
C GLY A 661 30.66 20.29 -8.74
N GLN A 662 30.20 21.45 -9.22
CA GLN A 662 30.65 22.77 -8.77
C GLN A 662 29.61 23.38 -7.83
N SER A 663 30.08 24.12 -6.82
CA SER A 663 29.24 24.87 -5.89
C SER A 663 29.05 26.29 -6.39
N TYR A 664 27.82 26.78 -6.33
CA TYR A 664 27.41 28.13 -6.68
C TYR A 664 26.76 28.77 -5.47
N ASP A 665 27.24 29.95 -5.08
CA ASP A 665 26.73 30.69 -3.93
C ASP A 665 25.86 31.85 -4.43
N PHE A 666 24.61 31.90 -3.99
CA PHE A 666 23.66 32.96 -4.29
C PHE A 666 23.52 33.87 -3.08
N ALA A 667 23.50 35.17 -3.31
CA ALA A 667 23.07 36.14 -2.31
C ALA A 667 21.54 36.22 -2.27
N ILE A 668 20.95 36.29 -1.08
CA ILE A 668 19.51 36.42 -0.89
C ILE A 668 19.18 37.87 -0.54
N ASN A 669 18.32 38.49 -1.34
CA ASN A 669 17.80 39.83 -1.11
C ASN A 669 16.32 39.77 -0.69
N TYR A 670 16.04 40.07 0.58
CA TYR A 670 14.69 40.06 1.16
C TYR A 670 13.90 41.38 1.00
N ALA A 671 14.47 42.33 0.25
CA ALA A 671 13.84 43.62 -0.05
C ALA A 671 13.97 43.95 -1.55
N GLY A 672 13.89 42.91 -2.39
CA GLY A 672 13.93 43.05 -3.84
C GLY A 672 12.65 43.66 -4.41
N GLY A 673 12.64 43.87 -5.73
CA GLY A 673 11.48 44.34 -6.50
C GLY A 673 10.85 45.61 -5.93
N THR A 674 9.62 45.48 -5.43
CA THR A 674 8.80 46.55 -4.84
C THR A 674 9.15 46.89 -3.39
N GLY A 675 10.10 46.17 -2.79
CA GLY A 675 10.65 46.40 -1.45
C GLY A 675 10.36 45.29 -0.43
N ASN A 676 9.58 44.28 -0.82
CA ASN A 676 9.18 43.12 -0.01
C ASN A 676 9.21 41.80 -0.80
N ASP A 677 9.84 41.79 -1.98
CA ASP A 677 10.06 40.58 -2.77
C ASP A 677 11.38 39.89 -2.38
N VAL A 678 11.51 38.59 -2.65
CA VAL A 678 12.74 37.83 -2.36
C VAL A 678 13.42 37.40 -3.66
N PHE A 679 14.65 37.85 -3.85
CA PHE A 679 15.49 37.54 -5.01
C PHE A 679 16.75 36.78 -4.61
N LEU A 680 17.20 35.92 -5.52
CA LEU A 680 18.51 35.29 -5.52
C LEU A 680 19.38 35.98 -6.57
N SER A 681 20.57 36.43 -6.19
CA SER A 681 21.54 37.01 -7.12
C SER A 681 22.82 36.17 -7.13
N PHE A 682 23.24 35.68 -8.29
CA PHE A 682 24.53 35.01 -8.43
C PHE A 682 25.62 36.03 -8.77
N ALA A 683 26.55 36.23 -7.83
CA ALA A 683 27.78 36.94 -8.09
C ALA A 683 28.93 35.97 -7.87
N THR A 684 29.85 35.87 -8.84
CA THR A 684 31.10 35.16 -8.56
C THR A 684 31.73 35.87 -7.36
N ALA A 685 31.95 35.13 -6.26
CA ALA A 685 32.72 35.68 -5.16
C ALA A 685 34.00 36.24 -5.78
N ILE A 686 34.20 37.57 -5.70
CA ILE A 686 35.41 38.23 -6.22
C ILE A 686 36.55 37.35 -5.72
N PRO A 687 37.33 36.69 -6.60
CA PRO A 687 38.33 35.73 -6.16
C PRO A 687 39.12 36.44 -5.08
N GLU A 688 39.11 35.94 -3.84
CA GLU A 688 39.91 36.53 -2.79
C GLU A 688 41.30 36.70 -3.42
N PRO A 689 41.79 37.94 -3.57
CA PRO A 689 42.91 38.22 -4.46
C PRO A 689 44.02 37.30 -4.00
N SER A 690 44.28 36.27 -4.82
CA SER A 690 44.75 34.97 -4.33
C SER A 690 45.65 35.15 -3.12
N THR A 691 45.35 34.51 -2.00
CA THR A 691 46.25 34.56 -0.84
C THR A 691 47.70 34.26 -1.27
N PHE A 692 47.90 33.53 -2.38
CA PHE A 692 49.14 33.39 -3.13
C PHE A 692 49.75 34.69 -3.71
N ALA A 693 49.02 35.63 -4.31
CA ALA A 693 49.50 36.95 -4.72
C ALA A 693 49.98 37.80 -3.52
N LEU A 694 49.22 37.82 -2.42
CA LEU A 694 49.65 38.49 -1.19
C LEU A 694 50.85 37.77 -0.52
N LEU A 695 50.88 36.43 -0.53
CA LEU A 695 52.02 35.64 -0.02
C LEU A 695 53.26 35.82 -0.90
N SER A 696 53.10 35.95 -2.22
CA SER A 696 54.23 36.15 -3.14
C SER A 696 54.75 37.58 -3.10
N ILE A 697 53.91 38.59 -2.89
CA ILE A 697 54.36 39.95 -2.56
C ILE A 697 55.07 39.98 -1.19
N ALA A 698 54.54 39.29 -0.17
CA ALA A 698 55.19 39.19 1.13
C ALA A 698 56.51 38.41 1.08
N ALA A 699 56.60 37.36 0.27
CA ALA A 699 57.83 36.59 0.03
C ALA A 699 58.87 37.42 -0.74
N LEU A 700 58.45 38.19 -1.76
CA LEU A 700 59.31 39.12 -2.49
C LEU A 700 59.80 40.27 -1.59
N ALA A 701 58.94 40.82 -0.74
CA ALA A 701 59.31 41.84 0.25
C ALA A 701 60.30 41.29 1.30
N SER A 702 60.11 40.04 1.74
CA SER A 702 61.03 39.35 2.66
C SER A 702 62.39 39.06 2.03
N ALA A 703 62.40 38.64 0.75
CA ALA A 703 63.61 38.43 -0.03
C ALA A 703 64.38 39.75 -0.30
N ALA A 704 63.66 40.84 -0.58
CA ALA A 704 64.25 42.17 -0.77
C ALA A 704 64.85 42.73 0.54
N ARG A 705 64.24 42.43 1.70
CA ARG A 705 64.77 42.86 3.01
C ARG A 705 66.07 42.13 3.39
N ARG A 706 66.22 40.85 3.03
CA ARG A 706 67.49 40.11 3.23
C ARG A 706 68.66 40.70 2.43
N ARG A 707 68.42 41.25 1.23
CA ARG A 707 69.47 41.87 0.40
C ARG A 707 70.02 43.19 0.94
N LYS A 708 69.37 43.85 1.91
CA LYS A 708 69.85 45.11 2.50
C LYS A 708 70.67 44.95 3.80
N SER A 709 70.89 43.73 4.30
CA SER A 709 71.67 43.48 5.53
C SER A 709 73.12 43.03 5.32
N SER A 710 73.58 42.98 4.07
CA SER A 710 74.97 42.66 3.72
C SER A 710 75.65 43.89 3.12
N HIS A 711 75.94 44.88 3.95
CA HIS A 711 76.97 45.90 3.72
C HIS A 711 77.54 46.38 5.03
#